data_AF-A0A7J6NW28-F1
#
_entry.id   AF-A0A7J6NW28-F1
#
_cell.length_a   1.000
_cell.length_b   1.000
_cell.length_c   1.000
_cell.angle_alpha   90.00
_cell.angle_beta   90.00
_cell.angle_gamma   90.00
#
_symmetry.space_group_name_H-M   'P 1'
#
loop_
_entity.id
_entity.type
_entity.pdbx_description
1 polymer ?
#
loop_
_entity_poly.entity_id
_entity_poly.type
_entity_poly.pdbx_seq_one_letter_code
_entity_poly.pdbx_strand_id
1 'polypeptide(L)'
;MAGFCTPGVLEATTIVSYALIVMFSAVLLVGIFGITAAYGKMIESGYGSYRFQMDPRLGWFLQEFPSLAFPLLCLITQWSSLHPCQVLLLGMLILHYLQRSIIYPVLMHSHRKTPISIVLSAFVFCCTNGSLQSAWTRCVFDPSQISTVQLVIGVSLYVTGLLVNLQSDHILRNLRKGAKDAQRYYIPYGGMFRFISCPNYFGEMMEWFGYAMASGWGLAPVTFAFCTFANLFPRALEQHKWYQDPVLKPASRRFSEASCMPAVAADDDPFNVNLNLEREVFKRAGASMFLLSNAEYEARSRREDRTAQSELDDLRTRAHRQVQPFASLTVVDDGMQHGINLAASSMNSCWSSLTELDEGAMQKVEMLSGAVIVLSLSVAYLPDHGVFKWPFKAIWRVMLGIALSYSFFLTYLLVNYNREDAIQFLGWLDPSLGKPLPEKNYADNCELWDSKATNPLHNFLDRIDIFIACHLFGWMWKTIIIRDAGLVWYLSILFEFIEISFRHLLPNFYECWWDSLLLDVLGCNALGIWLGMKVVRKLGLEEYDWGFPRGGWWSDHRKLIVFLFMTIFVELLDTTLFFIKYELWMPTSHWILVCRTFFWAFYAPPCTTELYKLLNGKLGTFPLYLVVGTIIQCLELGLCIKYGRGVFHESMPSNIRAWWIVIWTIAIAHAIQLRIRESKETRNGESVHNRKVASSEKSNN
;
A
#
# COMPACT_ATOMS: atom_id res chain seq x y z
N MET A 1 11.72 -31.25 -9.07
CA MET A 1 10.68 -30.22 -8.88
C MET A 1 10.01 -30.37 -7.51
N ALA A 2 10.80 -30.29 -6.43
CA ALA A 2 10.36 -30.37 -5.03
C ALA A 2 10.65 -29.06 -4.25
N GLY A 3 10.90 -27.96 -4.96
CA GLY A 3 11.51 -26.74 -4.39
C GLY A 3 10.59 -25.51 -4.24
N PHE A 4 9.28 -25.61 -4.53
CA PHE A 4 8.39 -24.43 -4.45
C PHE A 4 7.85 -24.15 -3.04
N CYS A 5 7.64 -25.19 -2.23
CA CYS A 5 7.12 -25.07 -0.86
C CYS A 5 8.24 -25.26 0.16
N THR A 6 9.14 -24.28 0.23
CA THR A 6 10.20 -24.26 1.24
C THR A 6 9.65 -23.73 2.57
N PRO A 7 10.30 -24.03 3.71
CA PRO A 7 9.96 -23.40 4.99
C PRO A 7 9.94 -21.87 4.93
N GLY A 8 10.84 -21.27 4.14
CA GLY A 8 10.88 -19.82 3.90
C GLY A 8 9.62 -19.29 3.20
N VAL A 9 9.06 -20.02 2.23
CA VAL A 9 7.78 -19.65 1.60
C VAL A 9 6.63 -19.73 2.60
N LEU A 10 6.62 -20.75 3.46
CA LEU A 10 5.60 -20.90 4.52
C LEU A 10 5.62 -19.71 5.48
N GLU A 11 6.81 -19.34 5.95
CA GLU A 11 7.00 -18.19 6.84
C GLU A 11 6.65 -16.87 6.13
N ALA A 12 7.07 -16.69 4.87
CA ALA A 12 6.77 -15.51 4.07
C ALA A 12 5.26 -15.30 3.90
N THR A 13 4.48 -16.35 3.61
CA THR A 13 3.01 -16.21 3.51
C THR A 13 2.39 -15.71 4.81
N THR A 14 2.94 -16.12 5.95
CA THR A 14 2.47 -15.70 7.27
C THR A 14 2.85 -14.24 7.55
N ILE A 15 4.10 -13.86 7.33
CA ILE A 15 4.60 -12.50 7.55
C ILE A 15 3.86 -11.49 6.66
N VAL A 16 3.74 -11.78 5.36
CA VAL A 16 3.06 -10.91 4.40
C VAL A 16 1.58 -10.75 4.78
N SER A 17 0.93 -11.81 5.23
CA SER A 17 -0.46 -11.75 5.71
C SER A 17 -0.61 -10.77 6.88
N TYR A 18 0.22 -10.89 7.91
CA TYR A 18 0.19 -9.96 9.05
C TYR A 18 0.54 -8.51 8.66
N ALA A 19 1.51 -8.32 7.78
CA ALA A 19 1.88 -7.00 7.28
C ALA A 19 0.71 -6.33 6.54
N LEU A 20 -0.03 -7.08 5.71
CA LEU A 20 -1.22 -6.60 5.04
C LEU A 20 -2.37 -6.29 6.02
N ILE A 21 -2.57 -7.11 7.06
CA ILE A 21 -3.57 -6.82 8.11
C ILE A 21 -3.24 -5.51 8.82
N VAL A 22 -1.99 -5.30 9.23
CA VAL A 22 -1.57 -4.06 9.91
C VAL A 22 -1.75 -2.85 8.99
N MET A 23 -1.27 -2.95 7.75
CA MET A 23 -1.39 -1.90 6.74
C MET A 23 -2.85 -1.53 6.48
N PHE A 24 -3.72 -2.51 6.22
CA PHE A 24 -5.13 -2.26 5.93
C PHE A 24 -5.94 -1.91 7.17
N SER A 25 -5.48 -2.23 8.38
CA SER A 25 -6.05 -1.68 9.62
C SER A 25 -5.85 -0.18 9.69
N ALA A 26 -4.67 0.32 9.29
CA ALA A 26 -4.43 1.76 9.16
C ALA A 26 -5.29 2.39 8.05
N VAL A 27 -5.45 1.72 6.89
CA VAL A 27 -6.33 2.18 5.80
C VAL A 27 -7.79 2.27 6.28
N LEU A 28 -8.29 1.24 6.97
CA LEU A 28 -9.62 1.22 7.54
C LEU A 28 -9.80 2.36 8.55
N LEU A 29 -8.83 2.54 9.45
CA LEU A 29 -8.83 3.61 10.43
C LEU A 29 -8.95 4.96 9.73
N VAL A 30 -8.06 5.27 8.78
CA VAL A 30 -8.08 6.53 8.01
C VAL A 30 -9.40 6.71 7.22
N GLY A 31 -9.84 5.66 6.53
CA GLY A 31 -11.06 5.68 5.71
C GLY A 31 -12.32 5.96 6.52
N ILE A 32 -12.41 5.41 7.73
CA ILE A 32 -13.50 5.64 8.67
C ILE A 32 -13.64 7.14 8.98
N PHE A 33 -12.58 7.95 8.91
CA PHE A 33 -12.63 9.40 9.11
C PHE A 33 -12.98 10.22 7.86
N GLY A 34 -13.40 9.55 6.77
CA GLY A 34 -13.85 10.21 5.55
C GLY A 34 -12.72 10.61 4.61
N ILE A 35 -11.55 9.98 4.75
CA ILE A 35 -10.42 10.15 3.85
C ILE A 35 -10.29 8.86 3.03
N THR A 36 -10.79 8.85 1.79
CA THR A 36 -10.65 7.68 0.90
C THR A 36 -9.78 7.98 -0.32
N ALA A 37 -9.35 6.92 -1.01
CA ALA A 37 -8.51 7.02 -2.19
C ALA A 37 -9.18 7.83 -3.32
N ALA A 38 -8.51 8.90 -3.76
CA ALA A 38 -9.02 9.85 -4.75
C ALA A 38 -8.97 9.31 -6.20
N TYR A 39 -9.85 8.37 -6.53
CA TYR A 39 -10.15 7.97 -7.91
C TYR A 39 -11.65 7.88 -8.21
N GLY A 40 -12.02 7.99 -9.48
CA GLY A 40 -13.42 7.96 -9.92
C GLY A 40 -14.17 9.23 -9.53
N LYS A 41 -15.25 9.09 -8.74
CA LYS A 41 -16.07 10.23 -8.24
C LYS A 41 -15.27 11.18 -7.33
N MET A 42 -14.23 10.66 -6.69
CA MET A 42 -13.47 11.34 -5.64
C MET A 42 -12.33 12.22 -6.17
N ILE A 43 -12.13 12.30 -7.49
CA ILE A 43 -11.07 13.11 -8.12
C ILE A 43 -11.44 14.61 -8.12
N GLU A 44 -12.73 14.95 -8.19
CA GLU A 44 -13.17 16.33 -8.45
C GLU A 44 -13.71 17.08 -7.21
N SER A 45 -13.68 16.47 -6.01
CA SER A 45 -14.03 17.12 -4.73
C SER A 45 -12.92 18.02 -4.16
N GLY A 46 -11.92 18.40 -4.98
CA GLY A 46 -10.75 19.19 -4.57
C GLY A 46 -9.50 18.36 -4.25
N TYR A 47 -9.60 17.03 -4.29
CA TYR A 47 -8.47 16.09 -4.14
C TYR A 47 -7.76 15.84 -5.49
N GLY A 48 -7.05 16.87 -5.98
CA GLY A 48 -5.91 16.68 -6.87
C GLY A 48 -6.13 16.57 -8.37
N SER A 49 -5.51 17.51 -9.09
CA SER A 49 -5.19 17.35 -10.50
C SER A 49 -3.94 16.46 -10.63
N TYR A 50 -4.14 15.18 -10.90
CA TYR A 50 -3.04 14.26 -11.20
C TYR A 50 -2.44 14.61 -12.56
N ARG A 51 -1.18 15.10 -12.58
CA ARG A 51 -0.47 15.51 -13.82
C ARG A 51 -0.26 14.37 -14.80
N PHE A 52 -0.12 13.14 -14.31
CA PHE A 52 0.08 11.94 -15.12
C PHE A 52 -1.12 11.02 -14.97
N GLN A 53 -1.84 10.84 -16.08
CA GLN A 53 -3.04 10.03 -16.13
C GLN A 53 -2.93 9.12 -17.34
N MET A 54 -3.42 7.89 -17.19
CA MET A 54 -3.48 6.92 -18.28
C MET A 54 -4.92 6.62 -18.67
N ASP A 55 -5.07 5.93 -19.81
CA ASP A 55 -6.36 5.38 -20.22
C ASP A 55 -6.92 4.47 -19.10
N PRO A 56 -8.19 4.63 -18.71
CA PRO A 56 -8.77 3.85 -17.62
C PRO A 56 -8.85 2.36 -17.92
N ARG A 57 -9.00 1.93 -19.18
CA ARG A 57 -9.06 0.50 -19.52
C ARG A 57 -7.69 -0.12 -19.35
N LEU A 58 -6.65 0.56 -19.86
CA LEU A 58 -5.27 0.12 -19.67
C LEU A 58 -4.88 0.12 -18.19
N GLY A 59 -5.24 1.15 -17.44
CA GLY A 59 -4.94 1.23 -16.00
C GLY A 59 -5.60 0.11 -15.19
N TRP A 60 -6.88 -0.17 -15.45
CA TRP A 60 -7.57 -1.29 -14.81
C TRP A 60 -7.02 -2.66 -15.23
N PHE A 61 -6.67 -2.85 -16.49
CA PHE A 61 -6.02 -4.09 -16.93
C PHE A 61 -4.69 -4.28 -16.20
N LEU A 62 -3.80 -3.28 -16.24
CA LEU A 62 -2.48 -3.35 -15.64
C LEU A 62 -2.56 -3.63 -14.14
N GLN A 63 -3.39 -2.90 -13.39
CA GLN A 63 -3.40 -3.03 -11.93
C GLN A 63 -3.93 -4.40 -11.46
N GLU A 64 -4.89 -5.01 -12.16
CA GLU A 64 -5.55 -6.24 -11.73
C GLU A 64 -4.91 -7.51 -12.31
N PHE A 65 -4.21 -7.41 -13.44
CA PHE A 65 -3.65 -8.55 -14.17
C PHE A 65 -2.71 -9.45 -13.33
N PRO A 66 -1.84 -8.94 -12.43
CA PRO A 66 -1.00 -9.82 -11.61
C PRO A 66 -1.80 -10.83 -10.79
N SER A 67 -2.95 -10.43 -10.25
CA SER A 67 -3.83 -11.32 -9.46
C SER A 67 -4.54 -12.38 -10.30
N LEU A 68 -4.56 -12.24 -11.64
CA LEU A 68 -4.93 -13.32 -12.57
C LEU A 68 -3.71 -14.19 -12.90
N ALA A 69 -2.56 -13.57 -13.18
CA ALA A 69 -1.37 -14.24 -13.69
C ALA A 69 -0.77 -15.24 -12.70
N PHE A 70 -0.63 -14.87 -11.42
CA PHE A 70 -0.06 -15.75 -10.39
C PHE A 70 -0.85 -17.05 -10.17
N PRO A 71 -2.18 -17.03 -9.92
CA PRO A 71 -2.93 -18.27 -9.72
C PRO A 71 -3.04 -19.09 -11.01
N LEU A 72 -3.10 -18.45 -12.19
CA LEU A 72 -3.08 -19.15 -13.47
C LEU A 72 -1.75 -19.87 -13.71
N LEU A 73 -0.62 -19.21 -13.43
CA LEU A 73 0.70 -19.82 -13.53
C LEU A 73 0.84 -20.99 -12.55
N CYS A 74 0.35 -20.84 -11.32
CA CYS A 74 0.32 -21.92 -10.33
C CYS A 74 -0.50 -23.12 -10.85
N LEU A 75 -1.69 -22.86 -11.39
CA LEU A 75 -2.58 -23.89 -11.92
C LEU A 75 -1.95 -24.64 -13.09
N ILE A 76 -1.35 -23.93 -14.05
CA ILE A 76 -0.74 -24.54 -15.26
C ILE A 76 0.52 -25.32 -14.92
N THR A 77 1.40 -24.77 -14.07
CA THR A 77 2.71 -25.39 -13.78
C THR A 77 2.62 -26.54 -12.79
N GLN A 78 1.59 -26.57 -11.93
CA GLN A 78 1.47 -27.55 -10.84
C GLN A 78 0.25 -28.47 -10.96
N TRP A 79 -0.50 -28.41 -12.07
CA TRP A 79 -1.78 -29.12 -12.26
C TRP A 79 -1.81 -30.56 -11.74
N SER A 80 -0.83 -31.37 -12.13
CA SER A 80 -0.75 -32.80 -11.79
C SER A 80 -0.55 -33.07 -10.29
N SER A 81 -0.15 -32.06 -9.51
CA SER A 81 0.14 -32.17 -8.07
C SER A 81 -0.90 -31.50 -7.18
N LEU A 82 -1.90 -30.82 -7.75
CA LEU A 82 -2.89 -30.06 -7.01
C LEU A 82 -4.07 -30.94 -6.57
N HIS A 83 -4.46 -30.81 -5.31
CA HIS A 83 -5.69 -31.42 -4.79
C HIS A 83 -6.92 -30.73 -5.41
N PRO A 84 -8.05 -31.43 -5.64
CA PRO A 84 -9.27 -30.81 -6.20
C PRO A 84 -9.76 -29.56 -5.47
N CYS A 85 -9.62 -29.52 -4.14
CA CYS A 85 -9.94 -28.31 -3.36
C CYS A 85 -9.00 -27.13 -3.66
N GLN A 86 -7.71 -27.37 -3.92
CA GLN A 86 -6.76 -26.34 -4.33
C GLN A 86 -7.10 -25.82 -5.73
N VAL A 87 -7.44 -26.74 -6.65
CA VAL A 87 -7.90 -26.38 -8.01
C VAL A 87 -9.17 -25.52 -7.93
N LEU A 88 -10.11 -25.86 -7.05
CA LEU A 88 -11.32 -25.07 -6.82
C LEU A 88 -11.00 -23.65 -6.32
N LEU A 89 -10.16 -23.52 -5.29
CA LEU A 89 -9.80 -22.21 -4.73
C LEU A 89 -9.02 -21.33 -5.74
N LEU A 90 -8.07 -21.91 -6.49
CA LEU A 90 -7.38 -21.20 -7.56
C LEU A 90 -8.36 -20.84 -8.69
N GLY A 91 -9.29 -21.73 -9.03
CA GLY A 91 -10.32 -21.51 -10.03
C GLY A 91 -11.27 -20.37 -9.65
N MET A 92 -11.63 -20.23 -8.38
CA MET A 92 -12.40 -19.09 -7.87
C MET A 92 -11.64 -17.78 -8.13
N LEU A 93 -10.38 -17.66 -7.67
CA LEU A 93 -9.54 -16.48 -7.94
C LEU A 93 -9.42 -16.16 -9.43
N ILE A 94 -9.14 -17.17 -10.26
CA ILE A 94 -9.02 -17.00 -11.71
C ILE A 94 -10.33 -16.52 -12.31
N LEU A 95 -11.48 -17.06 -11.89
CA LEU A 95 -12.79 -16.64 -12.39
C LEU A 95 -13.06 -15.16 -12.09
N HIS A 96 -12.84 -14.73 -10.84
CA HIS A 96 -13.00 -13.33 -10.47
C HIS A 96 -12.05 -12.44 -11.27
N TYR A 97 -10.76 -12.74 -11.25
CA TYR A 97 -9.76 -11.88 -11.87
C TYR A 97 -9.76 -11.93 -13.39
N LEU A 98 -10.26 -12.99 -14.03
CA LEU A 98 -10.55 -13.01 -15.45
C LEU A 98 -11.64 -11.99 -15.78
N GLN A 99 -12.71 -11.97 -14.97
CA GLN A 99 -13.74 -10.97 -15.13
C GLN A 99 -13.20 -9.56 -14.85
N ARG A 100 -12.44 -9.37 -13.77
CA ARG A 100 -12.02 -8.05 -13.30
C ARG A 100 -10.90 -7.42 -14.13
N SER A 101 -9.92 -8.22 -14.58
CA SER A 101 -8.74 -7.72 -15.32
C SER A 101 -8.95 -7.66 -16.83
N ILE A 102 -9.74 -8.58 -17.42
CA ILE A 102 -9.93 -8.66 -18.88
C ILE A 102 -11.33 -8.20 -19.28
N ILE A 103 -12.38 -8.85 -18.76
CA ILE A 103 -13.75 -8.61 -19.24
C ILE A 103 -14.24 -7.21 -18.84
N TYR A 104 -14.04 -6.82 -17.58
CA TYR A 104 -14.52 -5.56 -17.04
C TYR A 104 -13.91 -4.33 -17.74
N PRO A 105 -12.57 -4.25 -17.96
CA PRO A 105 -11.96 -3.10 -18.62
C PRO A 105 -12.33 -3.01 -20.10
N VAL A 106 -12.45 -4.15 -20.80
CA VAL A 106 -12.90 -4.20 -22.20
C VAL A 106 -14.32 -3.64 -22.34
N LEU A 107 -15.21 -3.98 -21.41
CA LEU A 107 -16.60 -3.52 -21.40
C LEU A 107 -16.80 -2.14 -20.75
N MET A 108 -15.73 -1.50 -20.27
CA MET A 108 -15.83 -0.22 -19.56
C MET A 108 -16.08 0.94 -20.55
N HIS A 109 -17.11 1.73 -20.25
CA HIS A 109 -17.50 2.93 -21.03
C HIS A 109 -17.01 4.25 -20.37
N SER A 110 -15.91 4.19 -19.61
CA SER A 110 -15.36 5.37 -18.93
C SER A 110 -14.29 6.02 -19.80
N HIS A 111 -14.41 7.32 -20.06
CA HIS A 111 -13.37 8.13 -20.72
C HIS A 111 -12.56 8.97 -19.71
N ARG A 112 -12.82 8.80 -18.41
CA ARG A 112 -12.11 9.51 -17.35
C ARG A 112 -10.75 8.87 -17.14
N LYS A 113 -9.69 9.65 -17.37
CA LYS A 113 -8.32 9.18 -17.18
C LYS A 113 -8.08 8.82 -15.71
N THR A 114 -7.30 7.78 -15.48
CA THR A 114 -7.00 7.27 -14.13
C THR A 114 -5.58 7.68 -13.72
N PRO A 115 -5.35 8.12 -12.47
CA PRO A 115 -4.02 8.46 -11.99
C PRO A 115 -3.07 7.26 -11.98
N ILE A 116 -1.87 7.44 -12.54
CA ILE A 116 -0.86 6.37 -12.63
C ILE A 116 -0.42 5.88 -11.23
N SER A 117 -0.33 6.78 -10.26
CA SER A 117 0.05 6.44 -8.88
C SER A 117 -0.89 5.42 -8.24
N ILE A 118 -2.19 5.51 -8.56
CA ILE A 118 -3.21 4.61 -8.04
C ILE A 118 -3.08 3.25 -8.72
N VAL A 119 -2.92 3.24 -10.05
CA VAL A 119 -2.65 2.02 -10.83
C VAL A 119 -1.42 1.30 -10.30
N LEU A 120 -0.32 2.02 -10.01
CA LEU A 120 0.91 1.42 -9.48
C LEU A 120 0.72 0.86 -8.08
N SER A 121 0.01 1.57 -7.19
CA SER A 121 -0.28 1.05 -5.84
C SER A 121 -1.13 -0.22 -5.88
N ALA A 122 -2.14 -0.25 -6.75
CA ALA A 122 -3.00 -1.41 -6.95
C ALA A 122 -2.26 -2.57 -7.64
N PHE A 123 -1.34 -2.26 -8.56
CA PHE A 123 -0.45 -3.26 -9.17
C PHE A 123 0.43 -3.94 -8.13
N VAL A 124 1.09 -3.17 -7.25
CA VAL A 124 1.92 -3.73 -6.18
C VAL A 124 1.08 -4.61 -5.26
N PHE A 125 -0.09 -4.12 -4.84
CA PHE A 125 -1.01 -4.93 -4.03
C PHE A 125 -1.42 -6.22 -4.74
N CYS A 126 -1.78 -6.18 -6.02
CA CYS A 126 -2.17 -7.36 -6.79
C CYS A 126 -1.01 -8.33 -7.02
N CYS A 127 0.23 -7.83 -7.15
CA CYS A 127 1.40 -8.69 -7.16
C CYS A 127 1.58 -9.42 -5.83
N THR A 128 1.51 -8.69 -4.72
CA THR A 128 1.65 -9.25 -3.37
C THR A 128 0.53 -10.21 -3.05
N ASN A 129 -0.73 -9.81 -3.26
CA ASN A 129 -1.90 -10.64 -2.98
C ASN A 129 -1.98 -11.85 -3.92
N GLY A 130 -1.81 -11.66 -5.23
CA GLY A 130 -1.85 -12.76 -6.20
C GLY A 130 -0.80 -13.83 -5.90
N SER A 131 0.43 -13.43 -5.59
CA SER A 131 1.50 -14.36 -5.21
C SER A 131 1.24 -15.02 -3.85
N LEU A 132 0.79 -14.25 -2.84
CA LEU A 132 0.44 -14.74 -1.51
C LEU A 132 -0.65 -15.82 -1.58
N GLN A 133 -1.76 -15.56 -2.26
CA GLN A 133 -2.88 -16.50 -2.35
C GLN A 133 -2.50 -17.78 -3.10
N SER A 134 -1.70 -17.65 -4.15
CA SER A 134 -1.22 -18.78 -4.94
C SER A 134 -0.25 -19.65 -4.14
N ALA A 135 0.74 -19.03 -3.47
CA ALA A 135 1.71 -19.73 -2.64
C ALA A 135 1.05 -20.39 -1.42
N TRP A 136 0.15 -19.69 -0.74
CA TRP A 136 -0.58 -20.22 0.41
C TRP A 136 -1.46 -21.41 0.01
N THR A 137 -2.24 -21.28 -1.08
CA THR A 137 -3.11 -22.37 -1.57
C THR A 137 -2.29 -23.61 -1.96
N ARG A 138 -1.09 -23.43 -2.52
CA ARG A 138 -0.24 -24.57 -2.90
C ARG A 138 0.51 -25.20 -1.72
N CYS A 139 1.02 -24.39 -0.80
CA CYS A 139 2.03 -24.83 0.17
C CYS A 139 1.53 -24.95 1.61
N VAL A 140 0.48 -24.23 1.97
CA VAL A 140 -0.02 -24.17 3.36
C VAL A 140 -1.38 -24.83 3.50
N PHE A 141 -2.23 -24.70 2.48
CA PHE A 141 -3.59 -25.22 2.51
C PHE A 141 -3.64 -26.74 2.68
N ASP A 142 -4.34 -27.18 3.72
CA ASP A 142 -4.60 -28.58 4.01
C ASP A 142 -6.10 -28.89 3.78
N PRO A 143 -6.45 -29.64 2.72
CA PRO A 143 -7.83 -30.02 2.43
C PRO A 143 -8.52 -30.79 3.56
N SER A 144 -7.78 -31.47 4.45
CA SER A 144 -8.35 -32.27 5.54
C SER A 144 -9.00 -31.41 6.64
N GLN A 145 -8.65 -30.12 6.70
CA GLN A 145 -9.14 -29.20 7.72
C GLN A 145 -10.51 -28.59 7.39
N ILE A 146 -11.08 -28.90 6.22
CA ILE A 146 -12.35 -28.31 5.77
C ILE A 146 -13.45 -29.36 5.70
N SER A 147 -14.57 -29.04 6.36
CA SER A 147 -15.80 -29.82 6.21
C SER A 147 -16.50 -29.53 4.87
N THR A 148 -17.16 -30.53 4.29
CA THR A 148 -17.97 -30.36 3.08
C THR A 148 -19.04 -29.27 3.24
N VAL A 149 -19.65 -29.18 4.43
CA VAL A 149 -20.66 -28.16 4.74
C VAL A 149 -20.06 -26.75 4.66
N GLN A 150 -18.89 -26.54 5.28
CA GLN A 150 -18.19 -25.27 5.23
C GLN A 150 -17.80 -24.88 3.80
N LEU A 151 -17.29 -25.84 3.03
CA LEU A 151 -16.92 -25.62 1.63
C LEU A 151 -18.13 -25.19 0.80
N VAL A 152 -19.26 -25.89 0.93
CA VAL A 152 -20.50 -25.58 0.21
C VAL A 152 -21.03 -24.20 0.58
N ILE A 153 -21.07 -23.85 1.87
CA ILE A 153 -21.52 -22.52 2.31
C ILE A 153 -20.57 -21.43 1.79
N GLY A 154 -19.26 -21.62 1.91
CA GLY A 154 -18.25 -20.67 1.44
C GLY A 154 -18.34 -20.43 -0.07
N VAL A 155 -18.43 -21.49 -0.86
CA VAL A 155 -18.62 -21.40 -2.33
C VAL A 155 -19.96 -20.74 -2.68
N SER A 156 -21.05 -21.04 -1.95
CA SER A 156 -22.36 -20.42 -2.21
C SER A 156 -22.35 -18.92 -1.93
N LEU A 157 -21.71 -18.50 -0.83
CA LEU A 157 -21.50 -17.08 -0.51
C LEU A 157 -20.64 -16.40 -1.56
N TYR A 158 -19.55 -17.06 -1.98
CA TYR A 158 -18.67 -16.57 -3.03
C TYR A 158 -19.43 -16.29 -4.34
N VAL A 159 -20.17 -17.30 -4.83
CA VAL A 159 -20.94 -17.19 -6.08
C VAL A 159 -22.01 -16.12 -5.98
N THR A 160 -22.71 -16.03 -4.83
CA THR A 160 -23.73 -15.01 -4.61
C THR A 160 -23.12 -13.60 -4.62
N GLY A 161 -21.99 -13.42 -3.92
CA GLY A 161 -21.23 -12.16 -3.91
C GLY A 161 -20.77 -11.75 -5.31
N LEU A 162 -20.21 -12.70 -6.07
CA LEU A 162 -19.79 -12.49 -7.46
C LEU A 162 -20.98 -12.07 -8.33
N LEU A 163 -22.11 -12.78 -8.30
CA LEU A 163 -23.30 -12.44 -9.09
C LEU A 163 -23.83 -11.04 -8.77
N VAL A 164 -23.88 -10.67 -7.49
CA VAL A 164 -24.27 -9.32 -7.06
C VAL A 164 -23.30 -8.27 -7.60
N ASN A 165 -22.00 -8.55 -7.54
CA ASN A 165 -20.98 -7.66 -8.07
C ASN A 165 -21.12 -7.46 -9.59
N LEU A 166 -21.24 -8.55 -10.35
CA LEU A 166 -21.42 -8.54 -11.80
C LEU A 166 -22.68 -7.80 -12.25
N GLN A 167 -23.82 -8.09 -11.61
CA GLN A 167 -25.09 -7.42 -11.90
C GLN A 167 -24.99 -5.92 -11.63
N SER A 168 -24.40 -5.54 -10.50
CA SER A 168 -24.25 -4.14 -10.10
C SER A 168 -23.34 -3.36 -11.05
N ASP A 169 -22.21 -3.95 -11.44
CA ASP A 169 -21.28 -3.35 -12.41
C ASP A 169 -21.88 -3.28 -13.82
N HIS A 170 -22.72 -4.25 -14.21
CA HIS A 170 -23.47 -4.19 -15.45
C HIS A 170 -24.43 -2.98 -15.48
N ILE A 171 -25.21 -2.78 -14.41
CA ILE A 171 -26.09 -1.61 -14.26
C ILE A 171 -25.27 -0.32 -14.36
N LEU A 172 -24.18 -0.19 -13.59
CA LEU A 172 -23.34 1.02 -13.57
C LEU A 172 -22.71 1.35 -14.94
N ARG A 173 -22.27 0.33 -15.69
CA ARG A 173 -21.70 0.53 -17.03
C ARG A 173 -22.75 1.02 -18.03
N ASN A 174 -23.97 0.48 -17.97
CA ASN A 174 -25.04 0.82 -18.90
C ASN A 174 -25.66 2.20 -18.64
N LEU A 175 -25.53 2.76 -17.43
CA LEU A 175 -25.93 4.16 -17.15
C LEU A 175 -25.22 5.18 -18.04
N ARG A 176 -24.07 4.83 -18.62
CA ARG A 176 -23.28 5.71 -19.49
C ARG A 176 -23.45 5.39 -20.98
N LYS A 177 -24.20 4.34 -21.32
CA LYS A 177 -24.41 3.90 -22.70
C LYS A 177 -25.39 4.86 -23.39
N GLY A 178 -24.91 5.63 -24.37
CA GLY A 178 -25.74 6.60 -25.11
C GLY A 178 -25.98 7.93 -24.38
N ALA A 179 -25.28 8.20 -23.28
CA ALA A 179 -25.36 9.49 -22.59
C ALA A 179 -24.74 10.62 -23.44
N LYS A 180 -25.48 11.72 -23.64
CA LYS A 180 -24.98 12.93 -24.34
C LYS A 180 -23.75 13.56 -23.66
N ASP A 181 -23.59 13.31 -22.36
CA ASP A 181 -22.43 13.73 -21.58
C ASP A 181 -21.87 12.52 -20.81
N ALA A 182 -20.80 11.92 -21.35
CA ALA A 182 -20.10 10.78 -20.74
C ALA A 182 -19.44 11.12 -19.38
N GLN A 183 -19.42 12.41 -18.99
CA GLN A 183 -18.90 12.88 -17.72
C GLN A 183 -19.99 13.06 -16.65
N ARG A 184 -21.28 12.92 -16.96
CA ARG A 184 -22.36 13.12 -15.96
C ARG A 184 -22.62 11.87 -15.13
N TYR A 185 -22.98 12.05 -13.85
CA TYR A 185 -23.36 10.96 -12.94
C TYR A 185 -24.88 10.78 -12.90
N TYR A 186 -25.31 9.53 -12.90
CA TYR A 186 -26.71 9.13 -12.82
C TYR A 186 -26.97 8.36 -11.51
N ILE A 187 -28.20 8.42 -11.02
CA ILE A 187 -28.63 7.58 -9.89
C ILE A 187 -28.86 6.16 -10.43
N PRO A 188 -28.17 5.14 -9.92
CA PRO A 188 -28.40 3.77 -10.31
C PRO A 188 -29.72 3.25 -9.73
N TYR A 189 -30.52 2.59 -10.57
CA TYR A 189 -31.75 1.90 -10.17
C TYR A 189 -31.72 0.46 -10.68
N GLY A 190 -32.47 -0.43 -10.01
CA GLY A 190 -32.55 -1.85 -10.36
C GLY A 190 -31.64 -2.75 -9.53
N GLY A 191 -31.97 -4.04 -9.46
CA GLY A 191 -31.25 -5.02 -8.63
C GLY A 191 -31.12 -4.58 -7.17
N MET A 192 -29.95 -4.82 -6.57
CA MET A 192 -29.66 -4.46 -5.19
C MET A 192 -29.48 -2.95 -4.93
N PHE A 193 -29.42 -2.10 -5.97
CA PHE A 193 -29.41 -0.64 -5.77
C PHE A 193 -30.70 -0.11 -5.12
N ARG A 194 -31.77 -0.91 -5.10
CA ARG A 194 -33.01 -0.63 -4.37
C ARG A 194 -32.82 -0.57 -2.85
N PHE A 195 -31.78 -1.23 -2.31
CA PHE A 195 -31.55 -1.37 -0.87
C PHE A 195 -30.31 -0.62 -0.40
N ILE A 196 -29.23 -0.65 -1.19
CA ILE A 196 -27.93 -0.10 -0.81
C ILE A 196 -27.31 0.69 -1.96
N SER A 197 -26.54 1.74 -1.66
CA SER A 197 -25.96 2.61 -2.70
C SER A 197 -24.78 2.00 -3.45
N CYS A 198 -24.08 1.03 -2.86
CA CYS A 198 -22.89 0.40 -3.42
C CYS A 198 -23.00 -1.15 -3.37
N PRO A 199 -23.96 -1.76 -4.06
CA PRO A 199 -24.15 -3.21 -4.07
C PRO A 199 -23.00 -3.96 -4.72
N ASN A 200 -22.25 -3.35 -5.65
CA ASN A 200 -21.02 -3.93 -6.18
C ASN A 200 -19.97 -4.14 -5.08
N TYR A 201 -19.75 -3.16 -4.21
CA TYR A 201 -18.82 -3.28 -3.08
C TYR A 201 -19.30 -4.32 -2.05
N PHE A 202 -20.60 -4.36 -1.79
CA PHE A 202 -21.18 -5.37 -0.92
C PHE A 202 -21.00 -6.79 -1.47
N GLY A 203 -21.29 -6.99 -2.75
CA GLY A 203 -21.08 -8.28 -3.43
C GLY A 203 -19.63 -8.73 -3.37
N GLU A 204 -18.68 -7.83 -3.60
CA GLU A 204 -17.24 -8.13 -3.55
C GLU A 204 -16.75 -8.44 -2.12
N MET A 205 -17.25 -7.74 -1.10
CA MET A 205 -16.96 -8.10 0.31
C MET A 205 -17.53 -9.49 0.67
N MET A 206 -18.75 -9.80 0.22
CA MET A 206 -19.37 -11.11 0.42
C MET A 206 -18.62 -12.22 -0.33
N GLU A 207 -18.14 -11.92 -1.53
CA GLU A 207 -17.36 -12.83 -2.37
C GLU A 207 -16.10 -13.29 -1.63
N TRP A 208 -15.27 -12.34 -1.19
CA TRP A 208 -14.02 -12.67 -0.50
C TRP A 208 -14.22 -13.26 0.88
N PHE A 209 -15.31 -12.91 1.58
CA PHE A 209 -15.69 -13.61 2.81
C PHE A 209 -16.05 -15.07 2.55
N GLY A 210 -16.81 -15.36 1.49
CA GLY A 210 -17.10 -16.71 1.03
C GLY A 210 -15.84 -17.48 0.65
N TYR A 211 -14.89 -16.84 -0.03
CA TYR A 211 -13.57 -17.41 -0.35
C TYR A 211 -12.76 -17.77 0.91
N ALA A 212 -12.72 -16.88 1.91
CA ALA A 212 -12.06 -17.15 3.18
C ALA A 212 -12.70 -18.31 3.96
N MET A 213 -14.02 -18.44 3.89
CA MET A 213 -14.74 -19.57 4.49
C MET A 213 -14.46 -20.88 3.74
N ALA A 214 -14.52 -20.85 2.40
CA ALA A 214 -14.25 -22.00 1.53
C ALA A 214 -12.82 -22.54 1.67
N SER A 215 -11.88 -21.69 2.09
CA SER A 215 -10.49 -22.04 2.34
C SER A 215 -10.19 -22.52 3.77
N GLY A 216 -11.21 -22.69 4.62
CA GLY A 216 -10.98 -23.16 5.99
C GLY A 216 -10.59 -22.06 6.97
N TRP A 217 -10.90 -20.79 6.67
CA TRP A 217 -10.39 -19.63 7.42
C TRP A 217 -8.86 -19.49 7.35
N GLY A 218 -8.29 -19.84 6.20
CA GLY A 218 -6.87 -19.68 5.94
C GLY A 218 -6.39 -18.26 6.15
N LEU A 219 -5.22 -18.09 6.77
CA LEU A 219 -4.69 -16.76 7.13
C LEU A 219 -4.60 -15.80 5.92
N ALA A 220 -4.12 -16.28 4.78
CA ALA A 220 -4.00 -15.45 3.58
C ALA A 220 -5.38 -15.10 2.95
N PRO A 221 -6.31 -16.06 2.75
CA PRO A 221 -7.70 -15.77 2.40
C PRO A 221 -8.44 -14.81 3.35
N VAL A 222 -8.28 -14.97 4.66
CA VAL A 222 -8.85 -14.09 5.69
C VAL A 222 -8.25 -12.69 5.59
N THR A 223 -6.93 -12.60 5.40
CA THR A 223 -6.23 -11.34 5.19
C THR A 223 -6.80 -10.61 3.98
N PHE A 224 -6.99 -11.31 2.86
CA PHE A 224 -7.52 -10.68 1.66
C PHE A 224 -8.98 -10.21 1.84
N ALA A 225 -9.83 -11.01 2.49
CA ALA A 225 -11.17 -10.60 2.84
C ALA A 225 -11.18 -9.34 3.73
N PHE A 226 -10.26 -9.27 4.70
CA PHE A 226 -10.08 -8.09 5.55
C PHE A 226 -9.59 -6.88 4.76
N CYS A 227 -8.58 -7.02 3.88
CA CYS A 227 -8.08 -5.93 3.03
C CYS A 227 -9.20 -5.37 2.14
N THR A 228 -10.00 -6.24 1.54
CA THR A 228 -11.15 -5.83 0.72
C THR A 228 -12.18 -5.08 1.55
N PHE A 229 -12.54 -5.58 2.74
CA PHE A 229 -13.44 -4.87 3.65
C PHE A 229 -12.87 -3.50 4.06
N ALA A 230 -11.61 -3.46 4.50
CA ALA A 230 -10.92 -2.26 4.95
C ALA A 230 -10.88 -1.14 3.90
N ASN A 231 -10.78 -1.50 2.62
CA ASN A 231 -10.76 -0.54 1.51
C ASN A 231 -12.17 -0.17 1.02
N LEU A 232 -13.04 -1.17 0.81
CA LEU A 232 -14.35 -0.94 0.17
C LEU A 232 -15.41 -0.40 1.14
N PHE A 233 -15.37 -0.77 2.43
CA PHE A 233 -16.36 -0.34 3.39
C PHE A 233 -16.35 1.19 3.62
N PRO A 234 -15.20 1.84 3.92
CA PRO A 234 -15.18 3.29 4.06
C PRO A 234 -15.54 4.03 2.76
N ARG A 235 -15.13 3.45 1.62
CA ARG A 235 -15.47 3.96 0.29
C ARG A 235 -16.97 3.92 0.00
N ALA A 236 -17.66 2.85 0.41
CA ALA A 236 -19.11 2.74 0.29
C ALA A 236 -19.82 3.84 1.11
N LEU A 237 -19.34 4.10 2.33
CA LEU A 237 -19.87 5.16 3.19
C LEU A 237 -19.70 6.55 2.55
N GLU A 238 -18.53 6.84 1.99
CA GLU A 238 -18.29 8.13 1.34
C GLU A 238 -19.12 8.28 0.05
N GLN A 239 -19.25 7.22 -0.76
CA GLN A 239 -20.13 7.27 -1.93
C GLN A 239 -21.60 7.47 -1.55
N HIS A 240 -22.05 6.86 -0.47
CA HIS A 240 -23.41 7.08 0.05
C HIS A 240 -23.61 8.54 0.47
N LYS A 241 -22.68 9.12 1.23
CA LYS A 241 -22.68 10.55 1.59
C LYS A 241 -22.70 11.44 0.35
N TRP A 242 -21.88 11.13 -0.65
CA TRP A 242 -21.84 11.87 -1.92
C TRP A 242 -23.18 11.82 -2.68
N TYR A 243 -23.90 10.70 -2.62
CA TYR A 243 -25.25 10.61 -3.20
C TYR A 243 -26.27 11.48 -2.45
N GLN A 244 -26.15 11.59 -1.12
CA GLN A 244 -27.07 12.35 -0.26
C GLN A 244 -26.82 13.87 -0.28
N ASP A 245 -25.55 14.31 -0.35
CA ASP A 245 -25.18 15.71 -0.18
C ASP A 245 -25.39 16.54 -1.49
N PRO A 246 -26.19 17.62 -1.48
CA PRO A 246 -26.34 18.55 -2.60
C PRO A 246 -25.18 19.54 -2.80
N VAL A 247 -24.38 19.80 -1.77
CA VAL A 247 -23.27 20.77 -1.72
C VAL A 247 -21.98 20.15 -2.26
N LEU A 248 -21.76 18.85 -2.07
CA LEU A 248 -20.67 18.09 -2.72
C LEU A 248 -20.88 17.90 -4.25
N LYS A 249 -22.01 18.34 -4.79
CA LYS A 249 -22.36 18.33 -6.22
C LYS A 249 -22.13 19.72 -6.83
N PRO A 250 -21.20 19.90 -7.79
CA PRO A 250 -21.11 21.13 -8.57
C PRO A 250 -22.45 21.49 -9.19
N ALA A 251 -22.77 22.78 -9.35
CA ALA A 251 -24.05 23.25 -9.90
C ALA A 251 -24.40 22.66 -11.28
N SER A 252 -23.39 22.34 -12.10
CA SER A 252 -23.52 21.65 -13.40
C SER A 252 -23.93 20.17 -13.31
N ARG A 253 -23.99 19.61 -12.09
CA ARG A 253 -24.17 18.17 -11.80
C ARG A 253 -25.24 17.89 -10.76
N ARG A 254 -26.07 18.89 -10.40
CA ARG A 254 -27.33 18.64 -9.70
C ARG A 254 -28.21 17.74 -10.58
N PHE A 255 -28.91 16.80 -9.95
CA PHE A 255 -29.97 16.05 -10.62
C PHE A 255 -31.02 17.09 -11.03
N SER A 256 -31.22 17.32 -12.34
CA SER A 256 -32.43 18.02 -12.77
C SER A 256 -33.60 17.07 -12.59
N GLU A 257 -34.80 17.55 -12.28
CA GLU A 257 -36.00 16.71 -12.14
C GLU A 257 -36.26 15.85 -13.41
N ALA A 258 -35.73 16.27 -14.56
CA ALA A 258 -35.70 15.51 -15.81
C ALA A 258 -34.61 14.40 -15.91
N SER A 259 -33.88 14.08 -14.83
CA SER A 259 -32.74 13.12 -14.84
C SER A 259 -33.14 11.69 -14.49
N CYS A 260 -34.40 11.44 -14.18
CA CYS A 260 -34.93 10.08 -14.11
C CYS A 260 -35.05 9.59 -15.55
N MET A 261 -34.10 8.78 -16.04
CA MET A 261 -34.45 7.92 -17.16
C MET A 261 -35.62 7.07 -16.68
N PRO A 262 -36.73 6.97 -17.45
CA PRO A 262 -37.78 6.03 -17.13
C PRO A 262 -37.12 4.67 -16.99
N ALA A 263 -37.54 3.93 -15.97
CA ALA A 263 -37.14 2.56 -15.74
C ALA A 263 -37.03 1.85 -17.09
N VAL A 264 -35.82 1.43 -17.47
CA VAL A 264 -35.68 0.38 -18.47
C VAL A 264 -36.59 -0.73 -17.95
N ALA A 265 -37.62 -1.03 -18.75
CA ALA A 265 -38.84 -1.72 -18.35
C ALA A 265 -38.60 -2.77 -17.27
N ALA A 266 -39.31 -2.63 -16.17
CA ALA A 266 -39.31 -3.57 -15.05
C ALA A 266 -40.07 -4.87 -15.38
N ASP A 267 -39.87 -5.43 -16.57
CA ASP A 267 -40.55 -6.64 -17.07
C ASP A 267 -39.62 -7.82 -17.35
N ASP A 268 -38.30 -7.70 -17.12
CA ASP A 268 -37.43 -8.87 -17.15
C ASP A 268 -37.24 -9.45 -15.74
N ASP A 269 -37.87 -10.61 -15.55
CA ASP A 269 -37.73 -11.56 -14.45
C ASP A 269 -36.32 -11.54 -13.82
N PRO A 270 -36.17 -11.44 -12.48
CA PRO A 270 -34.87 -11.39 -11.79
C PRO A 270 -33.94 -12.59 -12.06
N PHE A 271 -34.44 -13.67 -12.70
CA PHE A 271 -33.63 -14.83 -13.11
C PHE A 271 -33.29 -14.90 -14.60
N ASN A 272 -33.82 -14.01 -15.45
CA ASN A 272 -33.55 -14.03 -16.89
C ASN A 272 -32.40 -13.06 -17.23
N VAL A 273 -31.21 -13.33 -16.68
CA VAL A 273 -29.98 -12.76 -17.22
C VAL A 273 -29.89 -13.24 -18.65
N ASN A 274 -29.99 -12.31 -19.61
CA ASN A 274 -29.83 -12.58 -21.02
C ASN A 274 -28.36 -12.99 -21.27
N LEU A 275 -28.07 -14.26 -20.96
CA LEU A 275 -26.81 -14.98 -21.10
C LEU A 275 -26.34 -15.00 -22.55
N ASN A 276 -27.08 -14.45 -23.51
CA ASN A 276 -26.77 -14.53 -24.93
C ASN A 276 -25.50 -13.78 -25.32
N LEU A 277 -25.12 -12.67 -24.66
CA LEU A 277 -23.85 -12.00 -25.00
C LEU A 277 -22.62 -12.71 -24.40
N GLU A 278 -22.74 -13.23 -23.18
CA GLU A 278 -21.69 -14.02 -22.54
C GLU A 278 -21.58 -15.43 -23.14
N ARG A 279 -22.70 -16.04 -23.56
CA ARG A 279 -22.72 -17.25 -24.40
C ARG A 279 -22.09 -17.02 -25.75
N GLU A 280 -22.24 -15.87 -26.37
CA GLU A 280 -21.65 -15.65 -27.70
C GLU A 280 -20.15 -15.40 -27.61
N VAL A 281 -19.68 -14.77 -26.52
CA VAL A 281 -18.24 -14.65 -26.22
C VAL A 281 -17.65 -16.01 -25.80
N PHE A 282 -18.33 -16.80 -24.97
CA PHE A 282 -17.90 -18.16 -24.60
C PHE A 282 -18.05 -19.18 -25.73
N LYS A 283 -19.05 -19.05 -26.62
CA LYS A 283 -19.17 -19.86 -27.84
C LYS A 283 -18.08 -19.49 -28.84
N ARG A 284 -17.73 -18.21 -28.99
CA ARG A 284 -16.61 -17.81 -29.86
C ARG A 284 -15.26 -18.21 -29.29
N ALA A 285 -15.07 -18.17 -27.98
CA ALA A 285 -13.84 -18.63 -27.33
C ALA A 285 -13.74 -20.17 -27.25
N GLY A 286 -14.86 -20.87 -27.07
CA GLY A 286 -14.94 -22.34 -27.01
C GLY A 286 -14.95 -23.02 -28.39
N ALA A 287 -15.54 -22.39 -29.42
CA ALA A 287 -15.53 -22.90 -30.80
C ALA A 287 -14.14 -22.80 -31.45
N SER A 288 -13.22 -22.01 -30.89
CA SER A 288 -11.81 -21.99 -31.32
C SER A 288 -10.98 -23.14 -30.73
N MET A 289 -11.53 -23.94 -29.81
CA MET A 289 -10.76 -24.99 -29.10
C MET A 289 -11.31 -26.41 -29.29
N PHE A 290 -12.48 -26.59 -29.90
CA PHE A 290 -13.05 -27.90 -30.24
C PHE A 290 -13.93 -27.77 -31.49
N LEU A 291 -13.40 -28.11 -32.67
CA LEU A 291 -14.12 -28.72 -33.82
C LEU A 291 -13.12 -28.92 -34.97
N LEU A 292 -12.29 -29.95 -34.83
CA LEU A 292 -11.86 -30.77 -35.96
C LEU A 292 -12.98 -31.77 -36.24
N SER A 293 -13.77 -31.51 -37.26
CA SER A 293 -14.65 -32.50 -37.89
C SER A 293 -14.84 -32.11 -39.35
N ASN A 294 -14.11 -32.80 -40.21
CA ASN A 294 -14.11 -32.74 -41.66
C ASN A 294 -15.53 -32.87 -42.26
N ALA A 295 -15.91 -31.92 -43.13
CA ALA A 295 -16.66 -32.18 -44.37
C ALA A 295 -17.07 -30.88 -45.11
N GLU A 296 -17.13 -29.72 -44.45
CA GLU A 296 -17.69 -28.50 -45.06
C GLU A 296 -16.67 -27.41 -45.45
N TYR A 297 -15.40 -27.55 -45.08
CA TYR A 297 -14.34 -26.57 -45.41
C TYR A 297 -13.78 -26.74 -46.85
N GLU A 298 -13.78 -27.97 -47.39
CA GLU A 298 -13.22 -28.24 -48.73
C GLU A 298 -14.10 -27.79 -49.90
N ALA A 299 -15.39 -27.53 -49.67
CA ALA A 299 -16.32 -27.08 -50.71
C ALA A 299 -16.34 -25.55 -50.87
N ARG A 300 -16.01 -24.79 -49.81
CA ARG A 300 -15.97 -23.31 -49.84
C ARG A 300 -14.63 -22.75 -50.33
N SER A 301 -13.51 -23.43 -50.02
CA SER A 301 -12.17 -23.04 -50.48
C SER A 301 -12.03 -23.05 -52.03
N ARG A 302 -12.73 -23.93 -52.75
CA ARG A 302 -12.63 -24.00 -54.23
C ARG A 302 -13.40 -22.90 -54.99
N ARG A 303 -14.28 -22.15 -54.32
CA ARG A 303 -15.08 -21.09 -54.95
C ARG A 303 -14.49 -19.69 -54.78
N GLU A 304 -13.79 -19.44 -53.67
CA GLU A 304 -13.12 -18.16 -53.40
C GLU A 304 -11.74 -18.06 -54.08
N ASP A 305 -11.05 -19.18 -54.33
CA ASP A 305 -9.76 -19.20 -55.05
C ASP A 305 -9.89 -18.82 -56.54
N ARG A 306 -11.06 -18.99 -57.20
CA ARG A 306 -11.21 -18.66 -58.63
C ARG A 306 -11.46 -17.17 -58.90
N THR A 307 -11.98 -16.44 -57.91
CA THR A 307 -12.25 -15.00 -58.03
C THR A 307 -11.03 -14.18 -57.63
N ALA A 308 -10.27 -14.63 -56.61
CA ALA A 308 -9.02 -13.98 -56.18
C ALA A 308 -7.87 -14.13 -57.19
N GLN A 309 -7.76 -15.26 -57.91
CA GLN A 309 -6.71 -15.47 -58.92
C GLN A 309 -6.87 -14.55 -60.14
N SER A 310 -8.11 -14.24 -60.53
CA SER A 310 -8.43 -13.37 -61.67
C SER A 310 -8.08 -11.90 -61.43
N GLU A 311 -8.20 -11.42 -60.19
CA GLU A 311 -7.83 -10.04 -59.82
C GLU A 311 -6.32 -9.88 -59.60
N LEU A 312 -5.63 -10.95 -59.17
CA LEU A 312 -4.17 -10.95 -58.98
C LEU A 312 -3.40 -10.96 -60.31
N ASP A 313 -3.92 -11.61 -61.35
CA ASP A 313 -3.31 -11.63 -62.68
C ASP A 313 -3.47 -10.31 -63.45
N ASP A 314 -4.57 -9.57 -63.25
CA ASP A 314 -4.73 -8.21 -63.84
C ASP A 314 -3.78 -7.20 -63.17
N LEU A 315 -3.53 -7.33 -61.86
CA LEU A 315 -2.58 -6.50 -61.11
C LEU A 315 -1.11 -6.81 -61.49
N ARG A 316 -0.76 -8.08 -61.71
CA ARG A 316 0.58 -8.49 -62.19
C ARG A 316 0.87 -7.97 -63.60
N THR A 317 -0.14 -7.93 -64.47
CA THR A 317 0.02 -7.47 -65.86
C THR A 317 0.24 -5.94 -65.94
N ARG A 318 -0.29 -5.18 -64.96
CA ARG A 318 -0.05 -3.73 -64.83
C ARG A 318 1.33 -3.41 -64.23
N ALA A 319 1.81 -4.21 -63.26
CA ALA A 319 3.12 -4.03 -62.64
C ALA A 319 4.31 -4.31 -63.58
N HIS A 320 4.14 -5.19 -64.57
CA HIS A 320 5.20 -5.55 -65.53
C HIS A 320 5.48 -4.51 -66.63
N ARG A 321 4.68 -3.43 -66.77
CA ARG A 321 4.87 -2.42 -67.82
C ARG A 321 5.79 -1.25 -67.45
N GLN A 322 6.34 -1.19 -66.23
CA GLN A 322 7.06 0.02 -65.77
C GLN A 322 8.50 -0.15 -65.31
N VAL A 323 9.17 -1.28 -65.61
CA VAL A 323 10.58 -1.44 -65.23
C VAL A 323 11.42 -2.09 -66.34
N GLN A 324 12.31 -1.30 -66.91
CA GLN A 324 13.55 -1.70 -67.61
C GLN A 324 14.72 -0.95 -66.91
N PRO A 325 15.96 -1.44 -66.98
CA PRO A 325 16.70 -1.83 -65.79
C PRO A 325 17.98 -1.02 -65.57
N PHE A 326 18.47 -0.97 -64.33
CA PHE A 326 19.88 -0.76 -64.06
C PHE A 326 20.36 -1.78 -63.04
N ALA A 327 21.12 -2.75 -63.53
CA ALA A 327 21.95 -3.63 -62.74
C ALA A 327 23.23 -2.89 -62.35
N SER A 328 23.56 -2.86 -61.05
CA SER A 328 24.91 -2.84 -60.45
C SER A 328 24.88 -2.20 -59.06
N LEU A 329 24.95 -3.01 -58.00
CA LEU A 329 25.79 -2.83 -56.79
C LEU A 329 25.39 -3.88 -55.74
N THR A 330 26.00 -5.06 -55.83
CA THR A 330 26.16 -5.95 -54.68
C THR A 330 27.48 -5.60 -54.00
N VAL A 331 27.43 -4.80 -52.94
CA VAL A 331 28.44 -4.74 -51.88
C VAL A 331 27.68 -4.65 -50.57
N VAL A 332 27.45 -5.79 -49.94
CA VAL A 332 27.12 -5.82 -48.52
C VAL A 332 28.44 -5.58 -47.80
N ASP A 333 28.50 -4.46 -47.10
CA ASP A 333 29.70 -3.93 -46.45
C ASP A 333 30.16 -4.91 -45.35
N ASP A 334 31.32 -5.55 -45.55
CA ASP A 334 31.96 -6.48 -44.60
C ASP A 334 32.16 -5.83 -43.21
N GLY A 335 32.16 -4.48 -43.14
CA GLY A 335 32.24 -3.71 -41.89
C GLY A 335 31.02 -3.86 -40.98
N MET A 336 29.82 -4.06 -41.51
CA MET A 336 28.60 -4.20 -40.69
C MET A 336 28.52 -5.59 -40.06
N GLN A 337 28.91 -6.63 -40.80
CA GLN A 337 29.00 -7.99 -40.27
C GLN A 337 30.17 -8.12 -39.27
N HIS A 338 31.29 -7.45 -39.53
CA HIS A 338 32.40 -7.37 -38.59
C HIS A 338 32.01 -6.60 -37.32
N GLY A 339 31.24 -5.51 -37.42
CA GLY A 339 30.73 -4.75 -36.28
C GLY A 339 29.74 -5.54 -35.41
N ILE A 340 28.86 -6.33 -36.01
CA ILE A 340 27.96 -7.24 -35.29
C ILE A 340 28.75 -8.34 -34.57
N ASN A 341 29.76 -8.92 -35.23
CA ASN A 341 30.61 -9.95 -34.64
C ASN A 341 31.53 -9.40 -33.53
N LEU A 342 32.01 -8.16 -33.65
CA LEU A 342 32.78 -7.48 -32.61
C LEU A 342 31.91 -7.11 -31.39
N ALA A 343 30.66 -6.68 -31.63
CA ALA A 343 29.70 -6.41 -30.56
C ALA A 343 29.33 -7.71 -29.84
N ALA A 344 29.09 -8.80 -30.58
CA ALA A 344 28.82 -10.12 -30.00
C ALA A 344 30.02 -10.68 -29.22
N SER A 345 31.26 -10.50 -29.71
CA SER A 345 32.46 -10.94 -29.00
C SER A 345 32.78 -10.09 -27.76
N SER A 346 32.50 -8.78 -27.80
CA SER A 346 32.61 -7.87 -26.65
C SER A 346 31.53 -8.15 -25.60
N MET A 347 30.31 -8.48 -26.03
CA MET A 347 29.25 -8.92 -25.13
C MET A 347 29.58 -10.29 -24.50
N ASN A 348 30.15 -11.22 -25.26
CA ASN A 348 30.58 -12.51 -24.74
C ASN A 348 31.79 -12.40 -23.80
N SER A 349 32.75 -11.49 -24.05
CA SER A 349 33.87 -11.25 -23.13
C SER A 349 33.44 -10.50 -21.87
N CYS A 350 32.46 -9.59 -21.98
CA CYS A 350 31.82 -8.95 -20.84
C CYS A 350 31.02 -9.97 -20.00
N TRP A 351 30.30 -10.88 -20.67
CA TRP A 351 29.57 -11.98 -20.02
C TRP A 351 30.50 -13.00 -19.36
N SER A 352 31.62 -13.35 -19.99
CA SER A 352 32.63 -14.23 -19.39
C SER A 352 33.33 -13.57 -18.19
N SER A 353 33.58 -12.25 -18.28
CA SER A 353 34.13 -11.48 -17.15
C SER A 353 33.12 -11.29 -16.02
N LEU A 354 31.82 -11.26 -16.32
CA LEU A 354 30.72 -11.23 -15.34
C LEU A 354 30.50 -12.57 -14.66
N THR A 355 30.75 -13.68 -15.36
CA THR A 355 30.64 -15.03 -14.80
C THR A 355 31.87 -15.48 -14.00
N GLU A 356 33.00 -14.76 -14.10
CA GLU A 356 34.18 -14.90 -13.24
C GLU A 356 34.15 -14.02 -11.97
N LEU A 357 33.13 -13.17 -11.81
CA LEU A 357 32.94 -12.40 -10.58
C LEU A 357 32.41 -13.32 -9.47
N ASP A 358 33.10 -13.31 -8.32
CA ASP A 358 32.67 -13.94 -7.07
C ASP A 358 31.17 -13.68 -6.83
N GLU A 359 30.39 -14.68 -6.42
CA GLU A 359 28.93 -14.57 -6.25
C GLU A 359 28.53 -13.35 -5.41
N GLY A 360 29.37 -13.00 -4.41
CA GLY A 360 29.21 -11.79 -3.61
C GLY A 360 29.46 -10.49 -4.38
N ALA A 361 30.41 -10.43 -5.30
CA ALA A 361 30.67 -9.25 -6.13
C ALA A 361 29.53 -8.99 -7.13
N MET A 362 28.95 -10.05 -7.69
CA MET A 362 27.78 -9.96 -8.56
C MET A 362 26.56 -9.39 -7.81
N GLN A 363 26.29 -9.86 -6.59
CA GLN A 363 25.24 -9.30 -5.73
C GLN A 363 25.46 -7.81 -5.41
N LYS A 364 26.70 -7.35 -5.17
CA LYS A 364 26.99 -5.91 -4.98
C LYS A 364 26.60 -5.10 -6.21
N VAL A 365 26.94 -5.58 -7.41
CA VAL A 365 26.65 -4.88 -8.66
C VAL A 365 25.15 -4.84 -8.95
N GLU A 366 24.42 -5.93 -8.67
CA GLU A 366 22.95 -5.98 -8.82
C GLU A 366 22.22 -5.04 -7.85
N MET A 367 22.61 -5.03 -6.57
CA MET A 367 22.01 -4.13 -5.58
C MET A 367 22.31 -2.65 -5.89
N LEU A 368 23.56 -2.34 -6.27
CA LEU A 368 23.97 -0.98 -6.59
C LEU A 368 23.30 -0.49 -7.89
N SER A 369 23.23 -1.33 -8.92
CA SER A 369 22.56 -0.99 -10.18
C SER A 369 21.05 -0.84 -9.99
N GLY A 370 20.41 -1.71 -9.21
CA GLY A 370 18.99 -1.57 -8.83
C GLY A 370 18.71 -0.26 -8.08
N ALA A 371 19.55 0.10 -7.11
CA ALA A 371 19.43 1.37 -6.40
C ALA A 371 19.62 2.57 -7.33
N VAL A 372 20.63 2.55 -8.21
CA VAL A 372 20.89 3.61 -9.20
C VAL A 372 19.72 3.75 -10.19
N ILE A 373 19.13 2.65 -10.65
CA ILE A 373 17.97 2.65 -11.55
C ILE A 373 16.76 3.26 -10.82
N VAL A 374 16.44 2.79 -9.61
CA VAL A 374 15.32 3.33 -8.81
C VAL A 374 15.51 4.81 -8.55
N LEU A 375 16.71 5.25 -8.17
CA LEU A 375 17.03 6.66 -7.95
C LEU A 375 16.90 7.50 -9.24
N SER A 376 17.42 7.00 -10.37
CA SER A 376 17.33 7.70 -11.66
C SER A 376 15.89 7.82 -12.13
N LEU A 377 15.10 6.74 -12.00
CA LEU A 377 13.68 6.74 -12.32
C LEU A 377 12.87 7.63 -11.35
N SER A 378 13.27 7.69 -10.07
CA SER A 378 12.62 8.53 -9.06
C SER A 378 12.69 10.01 -9.42
N VAL A 379 13.85 10.48 -9.88
CA VAL A 379 14.07 11.89 -10.25
C VAL A 379 13.34 12.21 -11.56
N ALA A 380 13.41 11.31 -12.53
CA ALA A 380 12.87 11.49 -13.87
C ALA A 380 11.33 11.39 -13.92
N TYR A 381 10.72 10.47 -13.16
CA TYR A 381 9.31 10.10 -13.34
C TYR A 381 8.40 10.37 -12.14
N LEU A 382 8.94 10.58 -10.92
CA LEU A 382 8.04 10.82 -9.77
C LEU A 382 7.41 12.22 -9.83
N PRO A 383 6.10 12.32 -9.56
CA PRO A 383 5.38 13.58 -9.61
C PRO A 383 5.88 14.55 -8.52
N ASP A 384 5.78 15.84 -8.81
CA ASP A 384 5.98 16.88 -7.80
C ASP A 384 4.77 16.92 -6.88
N HIS A 385 4.92 16.45 -5.63
CA HIS A 385 3.85 16.45 -4.63
C HIS A 385 3.66 17.82 -3.94
N GLY A 386 4.46 18.84 -4.28
CA GLY A 386 4.25 20.22 -3.81
C GLY A 386 4.35 20.39 -2.29
N VAL A 387 4.92 19.43 -1.57
CA VAL A 387 5.05 19.46 -0.10
C VAL A 387 6.00 20.59 0.31
N PHE A 388 7.15 20.68 -0.35
CA PHE A 388 8.13 21.76 -0.19
C PHE A 388 8.55 22.36 -1.54
N LYS A 389 8.65 23.69 -1.59
CA LYS A 389 9.11 24.43 -2.80
C LYS A 389 10.62 24.73 -2.78
N TRP A 390 11.27 24.63 -1.62
CA TRP A 390 12.70 24.91 -1.39
C TRP A 390 13.38 23.69 -0.70
N PRO A 391 14.71 23.49 -0.81
CA PRO A 391 15.63 24.27 -1.64
C PRO A 391 15.59 23.92 -3.13
N PHE A 392 15.27 22.67 -3.50
CA PHE A 392 15.01 22.27 -4.90
C PHE A 392 14.02 21.10 -4.95
N LYS A 393 13.09 21.11 -5.92
CA LYS A 393 12.11 20.03 -6.13
C LYS A 393 12.74 18.66 -6.38
N ALA A 394 13.91 18.65 -7.01
CA ALA A 394 14.66 17.43 -7.30
C ALA A 394 15.11 16.70 -6.03
N ILE A 395 15.49 17.42 -4.97
CA ILE A 395 15.96 16.84 -3.70
C ILE A 395 14.88 15.95 -3.09
N TRP A 396 13.63 16.43 -3.06
CA TRP A 396 12.52 15.67 -2.49
C TRP A 396 12.21 14.40 -3.30
N ARG A 397 12.37 14.44 -4.62
CA ARG A 397 12.24 13.25 -5.48
C ARG A 397 13.36 12.25 -5.25
N VAL A 398 14.61 12.71 -5.16
CA VAL A 398 15.76 11.87 -4.79
C VAL A 398 15.50 11.20 -3.45
N MET A 399 15.05 11.97 -2.46
CA MET A 399 14.70 11.47 -1.13
C MET A 399 13.62 10.39 -1.16
N LEU A 400 12.58 10.57 -1.97
CA LEU A 400 11.56 9.55 -2.17
C LEU A 400 12.13 8.31 -2.88
N GLY A 401 13.05 8.48 -3.84
CA GLY A 401 13.80 7.38 -4.43
C GLY A 401 14.63 6.60 -3.41
N ILE A 402 15.36 7.31 -2.54
CA ILE A 402 16.12 6.71 -1.44
C ILE A 402 15.19 5.91 -0.52
N ALA A 403 14.04 6.48 -0.15
CA ALA A 403 13.05 5.80 0.67
C ALA A 403 12.50 4.52 0.02
N LEU A 404 12.20 4.57 -1.28
CA LEU A 404 11.77 3.39 -2.03
C LEU A 404 12.87 2.32 -2.08
N SER A 405 14.11 2.70 -2.42
CA SER A 405 15.26 1.80 -2.39
C SER A 405 15.46 1.19 -0.99
N TYR A 406 15.31 1.99 0.06
CA TYR A 406 15.40 1.51 1.43
C TYR A 406 14.28 0.51 1.75
N SER A 407 13.04 0.78 1.34
CA SER A 407 11.93 -0.17 1.53
C SER A 407 12.13 -1.49 0.79
N PHE A 408 12.69 -1.46 -0.43
CA PHE A 408 13.04 -2.69 -1.17
C PHE A 408 14.16 -3.46 -0.47
N PHE A 409 15.18 -2.76 0.02
CA PHE A 409 16.27 -3.37 0.78
C PHE A 409 15.77 -4.03 2.08
N LEU A 410 14.93 -3.34 2.86
CA LEU A 410 14.33 -3.91 4.08
C LEU A 410 13.46 -5.12 3.75
N THR A 411 12.68 -5.06 2.67
CA THR A 411 11.88 -6.20 2.20
C THR A 411 12.79 -7.37 1.82
N TYR A 412 13.90 -7.10 1.13
CA TYR A 412 14.85 -8.11 0.73
C TYR A 412 15.51 -8.80 1.93
N LEU A 413 15.94 -8.04 2.94
CA LEU A 413 16.44 -8.59 4.21
C LEU A 413 15.36 -9.42 4.92
N LEU A 414 14.15 -8.87 5.02
CA LEU A 414 13.04 -9.50 5.72
C LEU A 414 12.62 -10.83 5.08
N VAL A 415 12.66 -10.92 3.75
CA VAL A 415 12.23 -12.12 3.01
C VAL A 415 13.35 -13.14 2.90
N ASN A 416 14.58 -12.72 2.56
CA ASN A 416 15.62 -13.66 2.13
C ASN A 416 16.62 -14.04 3.21
N TYR A 417 16.77 -13.22 4.27
CA TYR A 417 17.79 -13.45 5.29
C TYR A 417 17.16 -13.79 6.64
N ASN A 418 17.71 -14.80 7.31
CA ASN A 418 17.49 -14.99 8.75
C ASN A 418 18.45 -14.09 9.53
N ARG A 419 18.29 -14.02 10.85
CA ARG A 419 19.10 -13.14 11.70
C ARG A 419 20.60 -13.41 11.55
N GLU A 420 21.02 -14.68 11.58
CA GLU A 420 22.44 -15.05 11.47
C GLU A 420 23.01 -14.67 10.10
N ASP A 421 22.27 -14.95 9.03
CA ASP A 421 22.65 -14.57 7.67
C ASP A 421 22.74 -13.05 7.53
N ALA A 422 21.84 -12.29 8.16
CA ALA A 422 21.84 -10.83 8.15
C ALA A 422 23.05 -10.26 8.91
N ILE A 423 23.42 -10.85 10.05
CA ILE A 423 24.63 -10.47 10.81
C ILE A 423 25.89 -10.75 9.98
N GLN A 424 25.95 -11.90 9.32
CA GLN A 424 27.06 -12.25 8.43
C GLN A 424 27.13 -11.32 7.22
N PHE A 425 25.98 -11.01 6.61
CA PHE A 425 25.87 -10.05 5.51
C PHE A 425 26.36 -8.65 5.93
N LEU A 426 26.01 -8.21 7.13
CA LEU A 426 26.52 -6.94 7.69
C LEU A 426 28.02 -7.00 7.97
N GLY A 427 28.55 -8.12 8.48
CA GLY A 427 29.99 -8.32 8.65
C GLY A 427 30.76 -8.34 7.33
N TRP A 428 30.11 -8.80 6.25
CA TRP A 428 30.65 -8.72 4.90
C TRP A 428 30.58 -7.30 4.31
N LEU A 429 29.57 -6.51 4.69
CA LEU A 429 29.45 -5.10 4.29
C LEU A 429 30.49 -4.23 5.02
N ASP A 430 30.68 -4.46 6.32
CA ASP A 430 31.65 -3.78 7.17
C ASP A 430 32.33 -4.79 8.11
N PRO A 431 33.64 -5.05 7.96
CA PRO A 431 34.37 -6.02 8.79
C PRO A 431 34.38 -5.72 10.30
N SER A 432 33.98 -4.51 10.72
CA SER A 432 33.82 -4.16 12.13
C SER A 432 32.53 -4.70 12.76
N LEU A 433 31.57 -5.14 11.95
CA LEU A 433 30.31 -5.76 12.37
C LEU A 433 30.44 -7.29 12.47
N GLY A 434 29.34 -7.96 12.84
CA GLY A 434 29.28 -9.43 12.91
C GLY A 434 29.82 -10.03 14.20
N LYS A 435 30.13 -9.19 15.21
CA LYS A 435 30.67 -9.62 16.51
C LYS A 435 29.74 -9.16 17.64
N PRO A 436 29.52 -9.98 18.68
CA PRO A 436 28.73 -9.58 19.84
C PRO A 436 29.30 -8.32 20.49
N LEU A 437 28.41 -7.42 20.93
CA LEU A 437 28.80 -6.17 21.59
C LEU A 437 28.92 -6.36 23.10
N PRO A 438 29.89 -5.73 23.77
CA PRO A 438 29.88 -5.62 25.23
C PRO A 438 28.73 -4.70 25.63
N GLU A 439 27.68 -5.26 26.21
CA GLU A 439 26.54 -4.49 26.69
C GLU A 439 26.92 -3.69 27.93
N LYS A 440 26.41 -2.46 28.03
CA LYS A 440 26.58 -1.58 29.19
C LYS A 440 25.21 -1.39 29.85
N ASN A 441 25.15 -1.67 31.14
CA ASN A 441 24.05 -1.27 32.00
C ASN A 441 24.35 0.13 32.54
N TYR A 442 23.44 1.10 32.35
CA TYR A 442 23.64 2.47 32.80
C TYR A 442 23.11 2.70 34.23
N ALA A 443 22.50 1.69 34.85
CA ALA A 443 21.95 1.76 36.20
C ALA A 443 22.78 1.03 37.28
N ASP A 444 24.07 0.77 37.05
CA ASP A 444 24.92 0.04 38.01
C ASP A 444 25.06 0.73 39.39
N ASN A 445 25.10 2.07 39.42
CA ASN A 445 25.01 2.87 40.64
C ASN A 445 24.29 4.20 40.36
N CYS A 446 23.13 4.41 41.00
CA CYS A 446 22.30 5.60 40.81
C CYS A 446 22.39 6.62 41.95
N GLU A 447 23.37 6.51 42.85
CA GLU A 447 23.63 7.53 43.85
C GLU A 447 24.20 8.79 43.19
N LEU A 448 23.42 9.88 43.20
CA LEU A 448 23.84 11.17 42.65
C LEU A 448 25.03 11.76 43.43
N TRP A 449 25.09 11.47 44.73
CA TRP A 449 26.15 11.90 45.64
C TRP A 449 26.75 10.69 46.34
N ASP A 450 27.92 10.24 45.88
CA ASP A 450 28.67 9.17 46.54
C ASP A 450 29.70 9.76 47.50
N SER A 451 29.36 9.74 48.79
CA SER A 451 30.23 10.21 49.87
C SER A 451 31.55 9.44 50.03
N LYS A 452 31.69 8.26 49.40
CA LYS A 452 32.85 7.37 49.53
C LYS A 452 33.83 7.50 48.37
N ALA A 453 33.44 8.15 47.27
CA ALA A 453 34.28 8.34 46.10
C ALA A 453 35.13 9.62 46.20
N THR A 454 36.28 9.62 45.51
CA THR A 454 37.18 10.78 45.43
C THR A 454 36.51 11.99 44.77
N ASN A 455 35.59 11.74 43.85
CA ASN A 455 34.71 12.74 43.26
C ASN A 455 33.25 12.36 43.58
N PRO A 456 32.56 13.07 44.49
CA PRO A 456 31.21 12.70 44.91
C PRO A 456 30.17 12.69 43.79
N LEU A 457 30.43 13.40 42.70
CA LEU A 457 29.54 13.47 41.53
C LEU A 457 30.02 12.61 40.36
N HIS A 458 30.95 11.65 40.57
CA HIS A 458 31.48 10.82 39.49
C HIS A 458 30.37 10.10 38.72
N ASN A 459 29.39 9.51 39.41
CA ASN A 459 28.23 8.87 38.77
C ASN A 459 27.45 9.80 37.85
N PHE A 460 27.38 11.10 38.16
CA PHE A 460 26.71 12.09 37.31
C PHE A 460 27.60 12.51 36.12
N LEU A 461 28.88 12.76 36.37
CA LEU A 461 29.83 13.19 35.33
C LEU A 461 30.11 12.09 34.31
N ASP A 462 30.11 10.83 34.72
CA ASP A 462 30.29 9.67 33.84
C ASP A 462 29.10 9.46 32.90
N ARG A 463 27.95 10.08 33.19
CA ARG A 463 26.76 10.10 32.29
C ARG A 463 26.75 11.31 31.35
N ILE A 464 27.67 12.26 31.52
CA ILE A 464 27.84 13.36 30.56
C ILE A 464 28.64 12.87 29.36
N ASP A 465 27.97 12.18 28.44
CA ASP A 465 28.58 11.63 27.24
C ASP A 465 27.88 12.10 25.94
N ILE A 466 28.12 11.38 24.85
CA ILE A 466 27.54 11.70 23.53
C ILE A 466 25.99 11.66 23.54
N PHE A 467 25.36 10.92 24.46
CA PHE A 467 23.91 10.80 24.53
C PHE A 467 23.24 12.12 24.91
N ILE A 468 23.86 12.96 25.75
CA ILE A 468 23.38 14.33 26.03
C ILE A 468 23.23 15.14 24.75
N ALA A 469 24.25 15.10 23.88
CA ALA A 469 24.20 15.80 22.60
C ALA A 469 23.14 15.19 21.68
N CYS A 470 23.02 13.86 21.65
CA CYS A 470 21.99 13.16 20.89
C CYS A 470 20.58 13.53 21.35
N HIS A 471 20.33 13.62 22.66
CA HIS A 471 19.04 14.03 23.22
C HIS A 471 18.75 15.50 22.86
N LEU A 472 19.68 16.40 23.15
CA LEU A 472 19.52 17.83 22.84
C LEU A 472 19.22 18.08 21.36
N PHE A 473 20.07 17.59 20.46
CA PHE A 473 19.91 17.82 19.02
C PHE A 473 18.77 16.99 18.42
N GLY A 474 18.52 15.77 18.93
CA GLY A 474 17.42 14.93 18.51
C GLY A 474 16.06 15.57 18.79
N TRP A 475 15.84 16.05 20.02
CA TRP A 475 14.61 16.75 20.39
C TRP A 475 14.47 18.12 19.73
N MET A 476 15.59 18.82 19.51
CA MET A 476 15.58 20.03 18.68
C MET A 476 15.10 19.74 17.26
N TRP A 477 15.60 18.67 16.63
CA TRP A 477 15.22 18.31 15.26
C TRP A 477 13.79 17.80 15.15
N LYS A 478 13.35 16.94 16.09
CA LYS A 478 11.93 16.51 16.21
C LYS A 478 11.00 17.71 16.33
N THR A 479 11.40 18.73 17.08
CA THR A 479 10.63 19.97 17.21
C THR A 479 10.55 20.76 15.90
N ILE A 480 11.63 20.81 15.11
CA ILE A 480 11.61 21.46 13.78
C ILE A 480 10.67 20.72 12.80
N ILE A 481 10.56 19.40 12.93
CA ILE A 481 9.67 18.56 12.11
C ILE A 481 8.20 18.71 12.53
N ILE A 482 7.91 18.55 13.82
CA ILE A 482 6.54 18.49 14.38
C ILE A 482 5.95 19.88 14.62
N ARG A 483 6.80 20.88 14.90
CA ARG A 483 6.46 22.31 15.02
C ARG A 483 5.39 22.66 16.05
N ASP A 484 5.24 21.83 17.07
CA ASP A 484 4.36 22.06 18.22
C ASP A 484 5.07 21.58 19.48
N ALA A 485 5.35 22.51 20.38
CA ALA A 485 6.08 22.21 21.61
C ALA A 485 5.30 21.27 22.53
N GLY A 486 3.97 21.39 22.60
CA GLY A 486 3.15 20.60 23.51
C GLY A 486 3.14 19.12 23.13
N LEU A 487 2.99 18.82 21.84
CA LEU A 487 3.07 17.46 21.33
C LEU A 487 4.46 16.87 21.53
N VAL A 488 5.53 17.64 21.25
CA VAL A 488 6.90 17.13 21.40
C VAL A 488 7.27 16.90 22.87
N TRP A 489 6.80 17.75 23.78
CA TRP A 489 6.95 17.51 25.23
C TRP A 489 6.26 16.22 25.67
N TYR A 490 5.04 15.97 25.17
CA TYR A 490 4.34 14.72 25.43
C TYR A 490 5.14 13.52 24.92
N LEU A 491 5.63 13.55 23.68
CA LEU A 491 6.43 12.48 23.10
C LEU A 491 7.73 12.26 23.88
N SER A 492 8.36 13.33 24.36
CA SER A 492 9.57 13.23 25.20
C SER A 492 9.31 12.50 26.49
N ILE A 493 8.26 12.85 27.22
CA ILE A 493 7.90 12.16 28.45
C ILE A 493 7.48 10.71 28.17
N LEU A 494 6.77 10.50 27.05
CA LEU A 494 6.31 9.17 26.67
C LEU A 494 7.47 8.22 26.37
N PHE A 495 8.52 8.70 25.72
CA PHE A 495 9.69 7.89 25.39
C PHE A 495 10.35 7.31 26.66
N GLU A 496 10.46 8.07 27.75
CA GLU A 496 10.94 7.56 29.04
C GLU A 496 10.05 6.40 29.58
N PHE A 497 8.73 6.49 29.39
CA PHE A 497 7.82 5.40 29.74
C PHE A 497 7.99 4.18 28.83
N ILE A 498 8.34 4.38 27.56
CA ILE A 498 8.65 3.31 26.61
C ILE A 498 9.94 2.59 27.04
N GLU A 499 10.96 3.31 27.47
CA GLU A 499 12.20 2.73 28.00
C GLU A 499 11.93 1.87 29.24
N ILE A 500 11.18 2.41 30.20
CA ILE A 500 10.72 1.63 31.37
C ILE A 500 9.93 0.39 30.94
N SER A 501 9.11 0.51 29.88
CA SER A 501 8.29 -0.59 29.38
C SER A 501 9.13 -1.71 28.76
N PHE A 502 10.24 -1.38 28.10
CA PHE A 502 11.07 -2.33 27.35
C PHE A 502 12.42 -2.68 27.99
N ARG A 503 12.79 -2.12 29.15
CA ARG A 503 14.06 -2.43 29.84
C ARG A 503 14.27 -3.91 30.20
N HIS A 504 13.19 -4.68 30.32
CA HIS A 504 13.26 -6.13 30.51
C HIS A 504 13.80 -6.87 29.27
N LEU A 505 13.71 -6.26 28.09
CA LEU A 505 14.26 -6.80 26.84
C LEU A 505 15.62 -6.19 26.49
N LEU A 506 15.79 -4.89 26.74
CA LEU A 506 16.97 -4.14 26.33
C LEU A 506 17.69 -3.59 27.57
N PRO A 507 18.87 -4.12 27.93
CA PRO A 507 19.66 -3.63 29.05
C PRO A 507 20.07 -2.15 28.93
N ASN A 508 20.18 -1.65 27.70
CA ASN A 508 20.43 -0.23 27.42
C ASN A 508 19.36 0.72 27.97
N PHE A 509 18.12 0.26 28.22
CA PHE A 509 17.05 1.09 28.79
C PHE A 509 17.04 1.08 30.33
N TYR A 510 18.02 0.44 30.96
CA TYR A 510 18.22 0.59 32.40
C TYR A 510 19.03 1.86 32.69
N GLU A 511 18.31 2.91 33.03
CA GLU A 511 18.86 4.22 33.40
C GLU A 511 18.46 4.62 34.82
N CYS A 512 19.18 5.59 35.38
CA CYS A 512 18.89 6.12 36.69
C CYS A 512 17.68 7.07 36.64
N TRP A 513 16.86 7.09 37.71
CA TRP A 513 15.65 7.93 37.72
C TRP A 513 15.92 9.43 37.50
N TRP A 514 17.08 9.92 37.94
CA TRP A 514 17.49 11.31 37.76
C TRP A 514 18.05 11.59 36.37
N ASP A 515 18.51 10.56 35.65
CA ASP A 515 18.96 10.65 34.26
C ASP A 515 17.74 10.94 33.38
N SER A 516 16.79 10.01 33.38
CA SER A 516 15.51 10.11 32.67
C SER A 516 14.71 11.39 33.00
N LEU A 517 14.64 11.80 34.29
CA LEU A 517 13.84 12.95 34.68
C LEU A 517 14.59 14.30 34.59
N LEU A 518 15.74 14.43 35.23
CA LEU A 518 16.42 15.72 35.38
C LEU A 518 17.30 16.04 34.17
N LEU A 519 18.04 15.05 33.68
CA LEU A 519 19.01 15.24 32.61
C LEU A 519 18.34 15.18 31.24
N ASP A 520 17.46 14.21 31.01
CA ASP A 520 16.74 14.06 29.75
C ASP A 520 15.53 14.97 29.68
N VAL A 521 14.43 14.64 30.37
CA VAL A 521 13.16 15.37 30.25
C VAL A 521 13.30 16.86 30.56
N LEU A 522 13.83 17.22 31.73
CA LEU A 522 13.91 18.62 32.17
C LEU A 522 15.16 19.37 31.66
N GLY A 523 16.20 18.65 31.26
CA GLY A 523 17.46 19.20 30.80
C GLY A 523 17.52 19.28 29.28
N CYS A 524 18.07 18.23 28.67
CA CYS A 524 18.42 18.16 27.25
C CYS A 524 17.20 18.27 26.35
N ASN A 525 16.12 17.56 26.67
CA ASN A 525 14.91 17.50 25.86
C ASN A 525 14.19 18.84 25.91
N ALA A 526 14.01 19.39 27.12
CA ALA A 526 13.43 20.72 27.33
C ALA A 526 14.19 21.83 26.56
N LEU A 527 15.52 21.84 26.66
CA LEU A 527 16.37 22.80 25.96
C LEU A 527 16.29 22.60 24.43
N GLY A 528 16.31 21.35 23.98
CA GLY A 528 16.17 20.99 22.56
C GLY A 528 14.86 21.48 21.98
N ILE A 529 13.73 21.24 22.67
CA ILE A 529 12.40 21.72 22.27
C ILE A 529 12.37 23.24 22.22
N TRP A 530 12.91 23.93 23.23
CA TRP A 530 12.96 25.38 23.24
C TRP A 530 13.78 25.95 22.06
N LEU A 531 14.97 25.40 21.81
CA LEU A 531 15.82 25.78 20.68
C LEU A 531 15.13 25.49 19.34
N GLY A 532 14.49 24.33 19.21
CA GLY A 532 13.76 23.93 18.01
C GLY A 532 12.65 24.92 17.65
N MET A 533 11.83 25.31 18.64
CA MET A 533 10.80 26.33 18.42
C MET A 533 11.38 27.71 18.08
N LYS A 534 12.54 28.08 18.65
CA LYS A 534 13.25 29.32 18.26
C LYS A 534 13.70 29.27 16.81
N VAL A 535 14.21 28.13 16.34
CA VAL A 535 14.60 27.92 14.94
C VAL A 535 13.38 28.00 14.01
N VAL A 536 12.29 27.30 14.33
CA VAL A 536 11.03 27.34 13.56
C VAL A 536 10.54 28.77 13.37
N ARG A 537 10.50 29.56 14.46
CA ARG A 537 10.08 30.97 14.41
C ARG A 537 11.06 31.86 13.66
N LYS A 538 12.38 31.66 13.84
CA LYS A 538 13.42 32.45 13.15
C LYS A 538 13.41 32.22 11.65
N LEU A 539 13.10 30.99 11.21
CA LEU A 539 12.96 30.64 9.80
C LEU A 539 11.59 31.01 9.21
N GLY A 540 10.66 31.54 10.01
CA GLY A 540 9.30 31.88 9.57
C GLY A 540 8.48 30.68 9.12
N LEU A 541 8.76 29.48 9.66
CA LEU A 541 8.00 28.27 9.35
C LEU A 541 6.63 28.31 10.05
N GLU A 542 5.60 27.80 9.36
CA GLU A 542 4.26 27.64 9.95
C GLU A 542 4.32 26.68 11.16
N GLU A 543 3.94 27.17 12.34
CA GLU A 543 3.68 26.35 13.52
C GLU A 543 2.39 25.54 13.31
N TYR A 544 2.41 24.25 13.65
CA TYR A 544 1.28 23.35 13.41
C TYR A 544 0.35 23.31 14.61
N ASP A 545 -0.96 23.50 14.40
CA ASP A 545 -1.96 23.31 15.46
C ASP A 545 -2.47 21.87 15.48
N TRP A 546 -1.82 21.01 16.26
CA TRP A 546 -2.29 19.65 16.52
C TRP A 546 -3.39 19.60 17.60
N GLY A 547 -3.75 20.75 18.20
CA GLY A 547 -4.75 20.86 19.25
C GLY A 547 -4.21 20.77 20.68
N PHE A 548 -2.89 20.68 20.89
CA PHE A 548 -2.25 20.53 22.21
C PHE A 548 -2.51 21.68 23.20
N PRO A 549 -2.31 22.96 22.82
CA PRO A 549 -2.38 24.07 23.79
C PRO A 549 -3.78 24.30 24.40
N ARG A 550 -4.84 23.71 23.83
CA ARG A 550 -6.24 23.96 24.21
C ARG A 550 -7.05 22.68 24.46
N GLY A 551 -6.40 21.51 24.55
CA GLY A 551 -7.09 20.22 24.71
C GLY A 551 -7.87 19.76 23.47
N GLY A 552 -7.68 20.43 22.33
CA GLY A 552 -8.32 20.12 21.05
C GLY A 552 -7.99 18.72 20.53
N TRP A 553 -6.81 18.22 20.86
CA TRP A 553 -6.36 16.85 20.55
C TRP A 553 -7.22 15.78 21.22
N TRP A 554 -7.84 16.07 22.37
CA TRP A 554 -8.70 15.13 23.10
C TRP A 554 -10.19 15.36 22.84
N SER A 555 -10.59 16.54 22.36
CA SER A 555 -11.99 16.90 22.15
C SER A 555 -12.52 16.61 20.74
N ASP A 556 -11.62 16.53 19.76
CA ASP A 556 -11.93 16.29 18.35
C ASP A 556 -11.43 14.90 17.94
N HIS A 557 -12.31 14.07 17.38
CA HIS A 557 -11.98 12.69 17.05
C HIS A 557 -10.93 12.56 15.94
N ARG A 558 -10.86 13.49 14.98
CA ARG A 558 -9.85 13.48 13.91
C ARG A 558 -8.49 13.84 14.47
N LYS A 559 -8.45 14.89 15.30
CA LYS A 559 -7.21 15.32 15.97
C LYS A 559 -6.70 14.25 16.93
N LEU A 560 -7.59 13.60 17.69
CA LEU A 560 -7.23 12.49 18.59
C LEU A 560 -6.54 11.35 17.86
N ILE A 561 -7.02 11.00 16.67
CA ILE A 561 -6.50 9.85 15.93
C ILE A 561 -5.21 10.17 15.21
N VAL A 562 -5.08 11.38 14.68
CA VAL A 562 -3.78 11.85 14.18
C VAL A 562 -2.77 11.92 15.32
N PHE A 563 -3.20 12.33 16.52
CA PHE A 563 -2.36 12.29 17.71
C PHE A 563 -1.92 10.86 18.07
N LEU A 564 -2.84 9.89 18.12
CA LEU A 564 -2.51 8.48 18.38
C LEU A 564 -1.58 7.91 17.31
N PHE A 565 -1.84 8.22 16.02
CA PHE A 565 -0.99 7.81 14.91
C PHE A 565 0.42 8.40 15.05
N MET A 566 0.55 9.71 15.30
CA MET A 566 1.85 10.37 15.50
C MET A 566 2.60 9.78 16.69
N THR A 567 1.89 9.50 17.78
CA THR A 567 2.44 8.86 18.96
C THR A 567 3.05 7.51 18.58
N ILE A 568 2.25 6.60 18.01
CA ILE A 568 2.75 5.28 17.61
C ILE A 568 3.91 5.42 16.62
N PHE A 569 3.80 6.30 15.64
CA PHE A 569 4.79 6.45 14.58
C PHE A 569 6.15 6.91 15.12
N VAL A 570 6.17 7.97 15.95
CA VAL A 570 7.41 8.53 16.51
C VAL A 570 8.05 7.56 17.50
N GLU A 571 7.27 7.02 18.44
CA GLU A 571 7.80 6.06 19.42
C GLU A 571 8.31 4.79 18.73
N LEU A 572 7.65 4.31 17.68
CA LEU A 572 8.10 3.16 16.92
C LEU A 572 9.40 3.46 16.16
N LEU A 573 9.55 4.66 15.59
CA LEU A 573 10.76 5.08 14.88
C LEU A 573 11.99 5.08 15.81
N ASP A 574 11.81 5.61 17.02
CA ASP A 574 12.86 5.63 18.03
C ASP A 574 13.15 4.22 18.54
N THR A 575 12.11 3.45 18.88
CA THR A 575 12.24 2.10 19.44
C THR A 575 12.88 1.12 18.45
N THR A 576 12.48 1.13 17.15
CA THR A 576 13.07 0.22 16.16
C THR A 576 14.57 0.44 15.97
N LEU A 577 15.09 1.65 16.22
CA LEU A 577 16.53 1.92 16.22
C LEU A 577 17.26 1.02 17.22
N PHE A 578 16.78 0.97 18.46
CA PHE A 578 17.42 0.22 19.55
C PHE A 578 17.30 -1.28 19.35
N PHE A 579 16.15 -1.78 18.89
CA PHE A 579 15.95 -3.20 18.62
C PHE A 579 16.81 -3.69 17.46
N ILE A 580 16.80 -3.00 16.31
CA ILE A 580 17.61 -3.38 15.13
C ILE A 580 19.11 -3.38 15.50
N LYS A 581 19.55 -2.35 16.22
CA LYS A 581 20.92 -2.25 16.73
C LYS A 581 21.30 -3.48 17.57
N TYR A 582 20.44 -3.84 18.52
CA TYR A 582 20.65 -4.96 19.44
C TYR A 582 20.69 -6.30 18.71
N GLU A 583 19.66 -6.58 17.91
CA GLU A 583 19.48 -7.85 17.22
C GLU A 583 20.60 -8.14 16.23
N LEU A 584 21.10 -7.10 15.54
CA LEU A 584 22.13 -7.22 14.50
C LEU A 584 23.55 -6.90 14.98
N TRP A 585 23.75 -6.75 16.30
CA TRP A 585 25.04 -6.44 16.91
C TRP A 585 25.75 -5.22 16.31
N MET A 586 25.00 -4.14 16.07
CA MET A 586 25.57 -2.89 15.57
C MET A 586 25.93 -1.92 16.70
N PRO A 587 27.15 -1.37 16.77
CA PRO A 587 27.48 -0.31 17.72
C PRO A 587 26.59 0.93 17.50
N THR A 588 26.22 1.66 18.57
CA THR A 588 25.38 2.88 18.45
C THR A 588 25.99 3.92 17.50
N SER A 589 27.32 4.05 17.53
CA SER A 589 28.07 5.02 16.72
C SER A 589 28.32 4.54 15.28
N HIS A 590 27.85 3.35 14.91
CA HIS A 590 28.10 2.80 13.59
C HIS A 590 27.40 3.62 12.50
N TRP A 591 28.11 3.87 11.40
CA TRP A 591 27.65 4.78 10.35
C TRP A 591 26.32 4.35 9.71
N ILE A 592 26.00 3.05 9.67
CA ILE A 592 24.70 2.56 9.16
C ILE A 592 23.53 3.13 9.98
N LEU A 593 23.63 3.11 11.31
CA LEU A 593 22.60 3.65 12.19
C LEU A 593 22.54 5.17 12.09
N VAL A 594 23.69 5.83 11.96
CA VAL A 594 23.77 7.26 11.70
C VAL A 594 23.07 7.62 10.38
N CYS A 595 23.33 6.87 9.31
CA CYS A 595 22.67 7.03 8.01
C CYS A 595 21.15 6.83 8.11
N ARG A 596 20.68 5.83 8.86
CA ARG A 596 19.24 5.63 9.14
C ARG A 596 18.64 6.85 9.86
N THR A 597 19.30 7.36 10.89
CA THR A 597 18.83 8.53 11.64
C THR A 597 18.77 9.77 10.75
N PHE A 598 19.80 10.01 9.93
CA PHE A 598 19.79 11.11 8.96
C PHE A 598 18.71 10.93 7.89
N PHE A 599 18.48 9.72 7.40
CA PHE A 599 17.38 9.44 6.47
C PHE A 599 16.05 9.91 7.05
N TRP A 600 15.71 9.47 8.27
CA TRP A 600 14.47 9.88 8.93
C TRP A 600 14.44 11.37 9.26
N ALA A 601 15.57 11.95 9.66
CA ALA A 601 15.70 13.39 9.93
C ALA A 601 15.29 14.25 8.72
N PHE A 602 15.57 13.81 7.50
CA PHE A 602 15.17 14.52 6.29
C PHE A 602 13.84 14.03 5.70
N TYR A 603 13.47 12.76 5.91
CA TYR A 603 12.25 12.15 5.33
C TYR A 603 10.98 12.40 6.14
N ALA A 604 11.09 12.56 7.47
CA ALA A 604 9.96 12.87 8.35
C ALA A 604 9.31 14.26 8.12
N PRO A 605 10.02 15.36 7.79
CA PRO A 605 9.40 16.65 7.48
C PRO A 605 8.30 16.58 6.41
N PRO A 606 8.49 15.96 5.22
CA PRO A 606 7.42 15.88 4.23
C PRO A 606 6.28 14.99 4.69
N CYS A 607 6.55 13.88 5.41
CA CYS A 607 5.51 13.02 5.99
C CYS A 607 4.60 13.80 6.96
N THR A 608 5.21 14.54 7.89
CA THR A 608 4.50 15.35 8.88
C THR A 608 3.69 16.46 8.24
N THR A 609 4.25 17.09 7.20
CA THR A 609 3.56 18.14 6.42
C THR A 609 2.35 17.56 5.67
N GLU A 610 2.49 16.40 5.02
CA GLU A 610 1.38 15.71 4.37
C GLU A 610 0.28 15.35 5.37
N LEU A 611 0.64 14.80 6.53
CA LEU A 611 -0.30 14.46 7.59
C LEU A 611 -1.04 15.69 8.14
N TYR A 612 -0.33 16.79 8.40
CA TYR A 612 -0.95 18.04 8.85
C TYR A 612 -1.91 18.64 7.80
N LYS A 613 -1.49 18.66 6.53
CA LYS A 613 -2.34 19.13 5.42
C LYS A 613 -3.54 18.21 5.24
N LEU A 614 -3.37 16.90 5.41
CA LEU A 614 -4.43 15.91 5.31
C LEU A 614 -5.50 16.13 6.39
N LEU A 615 -5.07 16.29 7.65
CA LEU A 615 -5.96 16.57 8.79
C LEU A 615 -6.81 17.82 8.56
N ASN A 616 -6.21 18.87 7.97
CA ASN A 616 -6.88 20.14 7.72
C ASN A 616 -7.62 20.21 6.37
N GLY A 617 -7.72 19.11 5.62
CA GLY A 617 -8.36 19.09 4.30
C GLY A 617 -7.66 19.97 3.25
N LYS A 618 -6.39 20.32 3.48
CA LYS A 618 -5.57 21.16 2.60
C LYS A 618 -4.69 20.34 1.66
N LEU A 619 -4.64 19.01 1.83
CA LEU A 619 -3.82 18.14 0.99
C LEU A 619 -4.57 17.78 -0.31
N GLY A 620 -4.17 18.41 -1.41
CA GLY A 620 -4.72 18.17 -2.73
C GLY A 620 -4.08 16.99 -3.47
N THR A 621 -3.29 16.12 -2.84
CA THR A 621 -2.59 15.01 -3.50
C THR A 621 -2.59 13.77 -2.62
N PHE A 622 -2.31 12.59 -3.21
CA PHE A 622 -2.08 11.37 -2.41
C PHE A 622 -0.86 11.58 -1.48
N PRO A 623 -0.96 11.25 -0.18
CA PRO A 623 0.10 11.46 0.81
C PRO A 623 1.22 10.43 0.65
N LEU A 624 1.98 10.55 -0.44
CA LEU A 624 2.93 9.53 -0.87
C LEU A 624 4.11 9.37 0.10
N TYR A 625 4.63 10.48 0.64
CA TYR A 625 5.74 10.41 1.60
C TYR A 625 5.29 9.75 2.89
N LEU A 626 4.12 10.14 3.41
CA LEU A 626 3.55 9.53 4.61
C LEU A 626 3.32 8.02 4.43
N VAL A 627 2.78 7.60 3.27
CA VAL A 627 2.53 6.19 2.97
C VAL A 627 3.82 5.39 2.86
N VAL A 628 4.81 5.87 2.09
CA VAL A 628 6.10 5.18 1.96
C VAL A 628 6.85 5.15 3.29
N GLY A 629 6.82 6.23 4.08
CA GLY A 629 7.36 6.26 5.43
C GLY A 629 6.68 5.23 6.33
N THR A 630 5.35 5.11 6.28
CA THR A 630 4.61 4.09 7.03
C THR A 630 4.99 2.67 6.61
N ILE A 631 5.19 2.42 5.31
CA ILE A 631 5.67 1.13 4.81
C ILE A 631 7.05 0.80 5.37
N ILE A 632 8.00 1.74 5.32
CA ILE A 632 9.34 1.55 5.87
C ILE A 632 9.27 1.23 7.37
N GLN A 633 8.46 1.96 8.13
CA GLN A 633 8.30 1.72 9.56
C GLN A 633 7.71 0.34 9.85
N CYS A 634 6.73 -0.11 9.06
CA CYS A 634 6.18 -1.46 9.17
C CYS A 634 7.21 -2.54 8.81
N LEU A 635 8.07 -2.30 7.81
CA LEU A 635 9.14 -3.23 7.43
C LEU A 635 10.22 -3.32 8.51
N GLU A 636 10.63 -2.20 9.10
CA GLU A 636 11.55 -2.17 10.23
C GLU A 636 10.99 -2.92 11.44
N LEU A 637 9.73 -2.67 11.80
CA LEU A 637 9.05 -3.42 12.86
C LEU A 637 8.98 -4.92 12.51
N GLY A 638 8.71 -5.26 11.25
CA GLY A 638 8.73 -6.64 10.76
C GLY A 638 10.09 -7.30 10.95
N LEU A 639 11.19 -6.57 10.70
CA LEU A 639 12.55 -7.05 10.96
C LEU A 639 12.78 -7.28 12.45
N CYS A 640 12.43 -6.31 13.31
CA CYS A 640 12.54 -6.47 14.77
C CYS A 640 11.78 -7.72 15.26
N ILE A 641 10.56 -7.92 14.76
CA ILE A 641 9.76 -9.10 15.14
C ILE A 641 10.39 -10.39 14.62
N LYS A 642 10.86 -10.41 13.36
CA LYS A 642 11.45 -11.61 12.75
C LYS A 642 12.77 -11.99 13.43
N TYR A 643 13.68 -11.04 13.60
CA TYR A 643 15.02 -11.28 14.13
C TYR A 643 15.03 -11.35 15.66
N GLY A 644 14.09 -10.70 16.34
CA GLY A 644 13.89 -10.84 17.78
C GLY A 644 13.38 -12.21 18.22
N ARG A 645 12.83 -13.04 17.30
CA ARG A 645 12.43 -14.42 17.61
C ARG A 645 13.64 -15.25 18.03
N GLY A 646 13.60 -15.77 19.26
CA GLY A 646 14.69 -16.56 19.82
C GLY A 646 15.82 -15.73 20.45
N VAL A 647 15.69 -14.40 20.46
CA VAL A 647 16.55 -13.49 21.21
C VAL A 647 15.83 -13.02 22.47
N PHE A 648 14.58 -12.57 22.31
CA PHE A 648 13.76 -12.09 23.42
C PHE A 648 12.83 -13.21 23.90
N HIS A 649 13.05 -13.69 25.13
CA HIS A 649 12.25 -14.74 25.75
C HIS A 649 11.34 -14.24 26.87
N GLU A 650 11.64 -13.06 27.42
CA GLU A 650 10.87 -12.47 28.50
C GLU A 650 9.63 -11.76 27.94
N SER A 651 8.49 -11.95 28.60
CA SER A 651 7.28 -11.19 28.28
C SER A 651 7.23 -9.90 29.10
N MET A 652 6.60 -8.86 28.54
CA MET A 652 6.37 -7.60 29.27
C MET A 652 5.75 -7.85 30.66
N PRO A 653 6.32 -7.25 31.72
CA PRO A 653 5.80 -7.38 33.08
C PRO A 653 4.30 -7.13 33.16
N SER A 654 3.59 -7.97 33.92
CA SER A 654 2.12 -8.00 33.93
C SER A 654 1.49 -6.67 34.36
N ASN A 655 2.12 -5.97 35.30
CA ASN A 655 1.73 -4.64 35.76
C ASN A 655 1.82 -3.60 34.62
N ILE A 656 2.93 -3.56 33.89
CA ILE A 656 3.15 -2.62 32.78
C ILE A 656 2.16 -2.92 31.64
N ARG A 657 2.01 -4.20 31.29
CA ARG A 657 1.06 -4.65 30.26
C ARG A 657 -0.38 -4.26 30.60
N ALA A 658 -0.80 -4.41 31.86
CA ALA A 658 -2.15 -4.03 32.29
C ALA A 658 -2.41 -2.52 32.13
N TRP A 659 -1.43 -1.68 32.50
CA TRP A 659 -1.54 -0.23 32.31
C TRP A 659 -1.70 0.15 30.84
N TRP A 660 -0.90 -0.42 29.94
CA TRP A 660 -1.04 -0.16 28.51
C TRP A 660 -2.41 -0.60 27.96
N ILE A 661 -2.91 -1.77 28.36
CA ILE A 661 -4.25 -2.22 27.96
C ILE A 661 -5.32 -1.21 28.40
N VAL A 662 -5.24 -0.72 29.64
CA VAL A 662 -6.20 0.27 30.16
C VAL A 662 -6.11 1.58 29.37
N ILE A 663 -4.91 2.11 29.16
CA ILE A 663 -4.68 3.37 28.41
C ILE A 663 -5.26 3.27 27.00
N TRP A 664 -4.92 2.21 26.26
CA TRP A 664 -5.40 2.02 24.90
C TRP A 664 -6.92 1.79 24.84
N THR A 665 -7.48 1.06 25.80
CA THR A 665 -8.93 0.84 25.88
C THR A 665 -9.67 2.17 26.08
N ILE A 666 -9.17 3.03 26.99
CA ILE A 666 -9.75 4.36 27.24
C ILE A 666 -9.65 5.23 25.99
N ALA A 667 -8.47 5.29 25.36
CA ALA A 667 -8.25 6.11 24.17
C ALA A 667 -9.17 5.69 23.01
N ILE A 668 -9.29 4.39 22.75
CA ILE A 668 -10.15 3.85 21.70
C ILE A 668 -11.63 4.09 22.03
N ALA A 669 -12.05 3.81 23.27
CA ALA A 669 -13.43 4.04 23.70
C ALA A 669 -13.83 5.52 23.57
N HIS A 670 -12.93 6.43 23.95
CA HIS A 670 -13.14 7.87 23.82
C HIS A 670 -13.21 8.32 22.36
N ALA A 671 -12.32 7.83 21.50
CA ALA A 671 -12.39 8.11 20.06
C ALA A 671 -13.72 7.67 19.43
N ILE A 672 -14.21 6.49 19.81
CA ILE A 672 -15.53 5.98 19.39
C ILE A 672 -16.65 6.89 19.92
N GLN A 673 -16.60 7.27 21.21
CA GLN A 673 -17.60 8.15 21.83
C GLN A 673 -17.70 9.50 21.12
N LEU A 674 -16.57 10.15 20.83
CA LEU A 674 -16.54 11.44 20.13
C LEU A 674 -17.16 11.34 18.73
N ARG A 675 -16.88 10.26 18.00
CA ARG A 675 -17.45 10.04 16.67
C ARG A 675 -18.95 9.79 16.70
N ILE A 676 -19.44 9.04 17.69
CA ILE A 676 -20.88 8.85 17.91
C ILE A 676 -21.55 10.19 18.23
N ARG A 677 -20.91 11.04 19.04
CA ARG A 677 -21.43 12.38 19.38
C ARG A 677 -21.55 13.26 18.14
N GLU A 678 -20.50 13.36 17.35
CA GLU A 678 -20.51 14.17 16.11
C GLU A 678 -21.60 13.69 15.14
N SER A 679 -21.76 12.36 14.97
CA SER A 679 -22.82 11.79 14.13
C SER A 679 -24.23 12.16 14.61
N LYS A 680 -24.45 12.22 15.93
CA LYS A 680 -25.73 12.67 16.50
C LYS A 680 -25.97 14.16 16.28
N GLU A 681 -24.92 14.98 16.43
CA GLU A 681 -25.00 16.43 16.21
C GLU A 681 -25.30 16.79 14.75
N THR A 682 -24.64 16.12 13.80
CA THR A 682 -24.94 16.28 12.36
C THR A 682 -26.38 15.90 12.04
N ARG A 683 -26.87 14.75 12.55
CA ARG A 683 -28.25 14.30 12.34
C ARG A 683 -29.29 15.27 12.95
N ASN A 684 -29.00 15.81 14.13
CA ASN A 684 -29.85 16.82 14.76
C ASN A 684 -29.82 18.14 13.98
N GLY A 685 -28.66 18.58 13.51
CA GLY A 685 -28.49 19.79 12.69
C GLY A 685 -29.25 19.71 11.36
N GLU A 686 -29.19 18.58 10.67
CA GLU A 686 -30.00 18.31 9.47
C GLU A 686 -31.50 18.33 9.78
N SER A 687 -31.93 17.75 10.92
CA SER A 687 -33.35 17.77 11.31
C SER A 687 -33.87 19.19 11.57
N VAL A 688 -33.03 20.05 12.14
CA VAL A 688 -33.35 21.45 12.44
C VAL A 688 -33.35 22.27 11.15
N HIS A 689 -32.39 22.03 10.25
CA HIS A 689 -32.34 22.67 8.94
C HIS A 689 -33.57 22.30 8.10
N ASN A 690 -33.92 21.01 8.03
CA ASN A 690 -35.10 20.54 7.31
C ASN A 690 -36.41 21.09 7.90
N ARG A 691 -36.52 21.24 9.23
CA ARG A 691 -37.66 21.94 9.84
C ARG A 691 -37.73 23.42 9.47
N LYS A 692 -36.59 24.12 9.42
CA LYS A 692 -36.55 25.53 9.02
C LYS A 692 -36.94 25.72 7.55
N VAL A 693 -36.45 24.87 6.65
CA VAL A 693 -36.82 24.88 5.22
C VAL A 693 -38.31 24.58 5.03
N ALA A 694 -38.84 23.55 5.70
CA ALA A 694 -40.27 23.23 5.67
C ALA A 694 -41.16 24.35 6.27
N SER A 695 -40.65 25.11 7.23
CA SER A 695 -41.37 26.27 7.80
C SER A 695 -41.35 27.49 6.87
N SER A 696 -40.27 27.72 6.12
CA SER A 696 -40.21 28.83 5.14
C SER A 696 -41.01 28.54 3.88
N GLU A 697 -41.10 27.27 3.45
CA GLU A 697 -41.99 26.89 2.35
C GLU A 697 -43.48 27.01 2.73
N LYS A 698 -43.83 26.84 4.00
CA LYS A 698 -45.19 27.07 4.52
C LYS A 698 -45.55 28.54 4.74
N SER A 699 -44.58 29.47 4.79
CA SER A 699 -44.87 30.91 4.88
C SER A 699 -44.89 31.62 3.52
N ASN A 700 -44.44 30.93 2.46
CA ASN A 700 -44.41 31.46 1.09
C ASN A 700 -45.53 30.90 0.19
N ASN A 701 -46.37 30.02 0.73
CA ASN A 701 -47.69 29.63 0.20
C ASN A 701 -48.76 30.22 1.10
#